data_AF-A0A8T5NCK1-F1
#
_entry.id   AF-A0A8T5NCK1-F1
#
_cell.length_a   1.000
_cell.length_b   1.000
_cell.length_c   1.000
_cell.angle_alpha   90.00
_cell.angle_beta   90.00
_cell.angle_gamma   90.00
#
_symmetry.space_group_name_H-M   'P 1'
#
loop_
_entity.id
_entity.type
_entity.pdbx_description
1 polymer ?
#
loop_
_entity_poly.entity_id
_entity_poly.type
_entity_poly.pdbx_seq_one_letter_code
_entity_poly.pdbx_strand_id
1 'polypeptide(L)'
;MIKENINRGRTFGVSIGITVLILMLVMPVDAASGNRVWEQGMPTEYTWDSHSFAGFYYNLDENLGTEELTIRDIKRTINRGDLTYKTMPIEVEFEYSGFGRYQVIGFMADKYFAGYSRNSAISSNEAISILGSNQLHKVILDDDGKRVINEGGTMTLKEGYVLKMTEVDISAGPGQVMVTLFKDGDVVDTDVVAGNDNYIYAATLGGVDDVPLLGVHFDSVFRGRELNAAFVRGVFQISESFTQVKSGDRYGELEISSISSSGIDMSNRNSLSLSSGNTVDLVGNLKIVVADSSTLRFALSVERTGAFEMRGTIYPPSNPKTYEWNTRNFGLNIGGTNLGFYYDMDHDVGKEKLTIESISGRTIPRGKLRYSTSAEEVSFDYSQFGTYQVLGFMVDRYFAGYTAKSVISNMESKSTLGTLQLHKVLLDDDTKRTLSQGSTLTLKEGYVLKIKDVDIGAGTGQVLISLLKDGVEVDSDVITGSDSYIYTKEVGNEDELPIIAVHFDAIFRGREMTAAMGRGVFQISETFTSVKPGDRFGAMEVEAVTSRGIEMVSANTLGLSSGNTVEIMGNISFKVANSGDVRFYPFVYVTPDMISGQLLIDAPSKATAGEAINVKVTAGGKPVEAAFITINSDMGQTDSNGALKLTLEKTMKGGTYNITATKLGYQKTSKELVVQGYVENRLSIEAPVKGNQLGNVTIRVLNKDMPVAGATVNFDNKAIGVTDDAGSLNFMLEDSGIHTIFASMTGFVSVARDIEVRVPFAEFQALDIRVNDVIFSNEKVEIRVNITNIGTKAATLPVGLIINNTEVDSIPVEIAAGEVKDVTFNKEIALPPGNYTIEVLGQKKLVEVKEGEFNVFLALGAIIAIGAIVIYLLTAKGKLSLDMFKKQSEEGEIKNSEIWDKKIIK
;
A
#
# COMPACT_ATOMS: atom_id res chain seq x y z
N MET A 1 -54.24 25.66 37.68
CA MET A 1 -55.37 24.83 38.16
C MET A 1 -54.83 23.46 38.59
N ILE A 2 -53.95 23.42 39.60
CA ILE A 2 -53.17 22.22 39.96
C ILE A 2 -53.11 22.14 41.50
N LYS A 3 -54.18 21.63 42.12
CA LYS A 3 -54.19 21.28 43.56
C LYS A 3 -55.32 20.36 44.03
N GLU A 4 -56.31 20.05 43.19
CA GLU A 4 -57.37 19.08 43.49
C GLU A 4 -57.39 17.98 42.42
N ASN A 5 -57.14 16.74 42.87
CA ASN A 5 -57.46 15.42 42.28
C ASN A 5 -56.52 14.28 42.73
N ILE A 6 -55.60 14.52 43.68
CA ILE A 6 -54.94 13.43 44.41
C ILE A 6 -55.92 12.87 45.46
N ASN A 7 -56.88 12.04 45.03
CA ASN A 7 -57.49 10.99 45.86
C ASN A 7 -58.50 10.12 45.08
N ARG A 8 -58.02 9.03 44.45
CA ARG A 8 -58.73 7.75 44.30
C ARG A 8 -57.79 6.70 43.70
N GLY A 9 -57.34 5.75 44.53
CA GLY A 9 -56.46 4.68 44.10
C GLY A 9 -57.16 3.70 43.16
N ARG A 10 -56.64 3.58 41.93
CA ARG A 10 -56.84 2.44 41.04
C ARG A 10 -55.52 2.15 40.33
N THR A 11 -55.00 0.94 40.54
CA THR A 11 -53.83 0.43 39.83
C THR A 11 -54.21 0.10 38.39
N PHE A 12 -53.66 0.85 37.44
CA PHE A 12 -53.50 0.41 36.06
C PHE A 12 -52.01 0.22 35.80
N GLY A 13 -51.64 -0.86 35.10
CA GLY A 13 -50.27 -1.08 34.68
C GLY A 13 -49.90 -0.06 33.61
N VAL A 14 -49.03 0.89 33.94
CA VAL A 14 -48.48 1.84 32.96
C VAL A 14 -47.42 1.11 32.15
N SER A 15 -47.71 0.84 30.88
CA SER A 15 -46.67 0.51 29.91
C SER A 15 -45.70 1.69 29.82
N ILE A 16 -44.44 1.49 30.18
CA ILE A 16 -43.41 2.51 30.03
C ILE A 16 -43.08 2.63 28.54
N GLY A 17 -43.86 3.46 27.84
CA GLY A 17 -43.49 3.96 26.53
C GLY A 17 -42.25 4.83 26.71
N ILE A 18 -41.08 4.29 26.34
CA ILE A 18 -39.84 5.06 26.30
C ILE A 18 -39.94 5.97 25.08
N THR A 19 -40.56 7.14 25.26
CA THR A 19 -40.48 8.23 24.30
C THR A 19 -39.03 8.69 24.27
N VAL A 20 -38.23 8.12 23.36
CA VAL A 20 -36.87 8.57 23.09
C VAL A 20 -36.99 9.99 22.53
N LEU A 21 -36.77 10.97 23.40
CA LEU A 21 -36.66 12.36 23.00
C LEU A 21 -35.34 12.50 22.26
N ILE A 22 -35.37 12.33 20.92
CA ILE A 22 -34.22 12.56 20.05
C ILE A 22 -33.84 14.03 20.22
N LEU A 23 -32.77 14.26 20.99
CA LEU A 23 -32.26 15.57 21.26
C LEU A 23 -31.50 16.03 20.02
N MET A 24 -32.21 16.64 19.07
CA MET A 24 -31.56 17.41 18.01
C MET A 24 -30.62 18.42 18.65
N LEU A 25 -29.32 18.18 18.52
CA LEU A 25 -28.28 19.10 18.94
C LEU A 25 -28.29 20.28 17.97
N VAL A 26 -29.21 21.22 18.21
CA VAL A 26 -29.19 22.56 17.60
C VAL A 26 -28.01 23.32 18.20
N MET A 27 -26.81 22.92 17.79
CA MET A 27 -25.63 23.77 17.85
C MET A 27 -25.91 25.04 17.03
N PRO A 28 -25.25 26.18 17.32
CA PRO A 28 -25.36 27.37 16.49
C PRO A 28 -24.77 27.10 15.10
N VAL A 29 -25.64 26.71 14.17
CA VAL A 29 -25.34 26.53 12.74
C VAL A 29 -24.91 27.87 12.15
N ASP A 30 -23.73 27.85 11.51
CA ASP A 30 -23.28 28.73 10.41
C ASP A 30 -21.74 28.66 10.27
N ALA A 31 -21.02 28.25 11.33
CA ALA A 31 -19.54 28.24 11.36
C ALA A 31 -18.86 26.86 11.54
N ALA A 32 -19.50 25.90 12.22
CA ALA A 32 -18.88 24.61 12.62
C ALA A 32 -19.37 23.37 11.84
N SER A 33 -20.32 23.57 10.93
CA SER A 33 -20.82 22.59 9.95
C SER A 33 -21.34 23.36 8.72
N GLY A 34 -21.99 22.69 7.76
CA GLY A 34 -22.69 23.35 6.63
C GLY A 34 -21.89 23.51 5.33
N ASN A 35 -20.55 23.50 5.39
CA ASN A 35 -19.65 23.57 4.24
C ASN A 35 -18.94 22.23 4.00
N ARG A 36 -18.75 21.86 2.73
CA ARG A 36 -17.95 20.69 2.31
C ARG A 36 -16.43 20.92 2.48
N VAL A 37 -15.99 22.17 2.47
CA VAL A 37 -14.58 22.60 2.55
C VAL A 37 -14.32 23.22 3.93
N TRP A 38 -13.26 22.77 4.59
CA TRP A 38 -12.66 23.45 5.74
C TRP A 38 -11.43 24.26 5.30
N GLU A 39 -11.25 25.45 5.86
CA GLU A 39 -10.09 26.31 5.65
C GLU A 39 -9.54 26.84 6.98
N GLN A 40 -8.21 26.98 7.04
CA GLN A 40 -7.48 27.60 8.15
C GLN A 40 -8.06 28.98 8.54
N GLY A 41 -8.73 29.02 9.69
CA GLY A 41 -9.48 30.19 10.18
C GLY A 41 -10.93 29.85 10.53
N MET A 42 -11.47 28.77 9.97
CA MET A 42 -12.68 28.10 10.45
C MET A 42 -12.43 27.40 11.80
N PRO A 43 -13.48 27.05 12.57
CA PRO A 43 -13.34 26.38 13.87
C PRO A 43 -12.49 25.11 13.82
N THR A 44 -11.65 24.90 14.84
CA THR A 44 -10.75 23.73 14.93
C THR A 44 -11.45 22.46 15.41
N GLU A 45 -12.74 22.54 15.76
CA GLU A 45 -13.66 21.41 15.77
C GLU A 45 -14.67 21.65 14.64
N TYR A 46 -14.77 20.71 13.71
CA TYR A 46 -15.67 20.81 12.55
C TYR A 46 -16.37 19.48 12.30
N THR A 47 -17.66 19.53 11.95
CA THR A 47 -18.47 18.34 11.67
C THR A 47 -19.12 18.42 10.29
N TRP A 48 -18.91 17.39 9.49
CA TRP A 48 -19.73 17.07 8.34
C TRP A 48 -20.86 16.15 8.78
N ASP A 49 -22.08 16.48 8.40
CA ASP A 49 -23.28 15.73 8.73
C ASP A 49 -24.05 15.36 7.47
N SER A 50 -25.07 14.51 7.65
CA SER A 50 -25.98 14.11 6.58
C SER A 50 -26.77 15.28 5.97
N HIS A 51 -26.71 16.49 6.54
CA HIS A 51 -27.36 17.68 5.99
C HIS A 51 -26.43 18.49 5.07
N SER A 52 -25.14 18.52 5.37
CA SER A 52 -24.10 19.35 4.74
C SER A 52 -23.18 18.60 3.77
N PHE A 53 -22.97 17.29 3.94
CA PHE A 53 -22.10 16.52 3.04
C PHE A 53 -22.89 15.64 2.06
N ALA A 54 -22.75 15.94 0.77
CA ALA A 54 -23.46 15.30 -0.34
C ALA A 54 -23.25 13.78 -0.47
N GLY A 55 -22.16 13.23 0.09
CA GLY A 55 -21.90 11.79 0.06
C GLY A 55 -22.77 10.99 1.03
N PHE A 56 -23.07 11.52 2.22
CA PHE A 56 -23.81 10.81 3.27
C PHE A 56 -25.28 10.60 2.92
N TYR A 57 -25.85 9.49 3.44
CA TYR A 57 -27.26 9.16 3.23
C TYR A 57 -28.20 10.13 3.98
N TYR A 58 -29.18 10.67 3.23
CA TYR A 58 -30.20 11.58 3.74
C TYR A 58 -31.55 11.34 3.06
N ASN A 59 -32.59 11.11 3.86
CA ASN A 59 -33.98 11.08 3.43
C ASN A 59 -34.56 12.52 3.49
N LEU A 60 -34.80 13.09 2.31
CA LEU A 60 -35.33 14.45 2.13
C LEU A 60 -36.78 14.61 2.61
N ASP A 61 -37.59 13.58 2.36
CA ASP A 61 -39.03 13.62 2.61
C ASP A 61 -39.30 13.62 4.12
N GLU A 62 -38.52 12.84 4.87
CA GLU A 62 -38.63 12.71 6.32
C GLU A 62 -37.67 13.62 7.12
N ASN A 63 -36.71 14.27 6.47
CA ASN A 63 -35.62 15.04 7.10
C ASN A 63 -34.68 14.22 7.99
N LEU A 64 -34.40 12.97 7.61
CA LEU A 64 -33.62 12.05 8.42
C LEU A 64 -32.25 11.78 7.80
N GLY A 65 -31.21 11.95 8.60
CA GLY A 65 -29.82 11.62 8.27
C GLY A 65 -29.29 10.53 9.20
N THR A 66 -28.18 9.89 8.83
CA THR A 66 -27.61 8.75 9.58
C THR A 66 -26.16 8.95 9.98
N GLU A 67 -25.37 9.66 9.17
CA GLU A 67 -23.92 9.74 9.26
C GLU A 67 -23.44 11.13 9.71
N GLU A 68 -22.42 11.13 10.57
CA GLU A 68 -21.66 12.31 11.03
C GLU A 68 -20.15 12.00 11.01
N LEU A 69 -19.32 13.00 10.70
CA LEU A 69 -17.86 12.93 10.80
C LEU A 69 -17.34 14.23 11.40
N THR A 70 -16.77 14.14 12.60
CA THR A 70 -16.16 15.26 13.32
C THR A 70 -14.64 15.12 13.31
N ILE A 71 -13.93 16.23 13.08
CA ILE A 71 -12.49 16.36 13.34
C ILE A 71 -12.28 17.43 14.41
N ARG A 72 -11.42 17.13 15.39
CA ARG A 72 -11.03 17.98 16.52
C ARG A 72 -9.58 18.47 16.35
N ASP A 73 -9.22 19.54 17.05
CA ASP A 73 -7.88 20.16 17.06
C ASP A 73 -7.23 20.29 15.66
N ILE A 74 -8.03 20.68 14.67
CA ILE A 74 -7.66 20.66 13.24
C ILE A 74 -6.39 21.47 12.97
N LYS A 75 -5.41 20.79 12.38
CA LYS A 75 -4.07 21.25 11.98
C LYS A 75 -3.54 20.30 10.90
N ARG A 76 -2.32 20.51 10.38
CA ARG A 76 -1.72 19.63 9.35
C ARG A 76 -1.44 18.18 9.78
N THR A 77 -1.68 17.82 11.04
CA THR A 77 -1.67 16.44 11.52
C THR A 77 -2.85 16.24 12.46
N ILE A 78 -3.81 15.41 12.07
CA ILE A 78 -4.88 14.93 12.96
C ILE A 78 -4.23 13.92 13.92
N ASN A 79 -4.37 14.08 15.24
CA ASN A 79 -3.81 13.10 16.19
C ASN A 79 -4.73 11.85 16.28
N ARG A 80 -4.22 10.75 16.84
CA ARG A 80 -5.03 9.55 17.13
C ARG A 80 -6.25 9.90 17.99
N GLY A 81 -7.45 9.60 17.50
CA GLY A 81 -8.72 9.82 18.18
C GLY A 81 -9.36 11.20 17.95
N ASP A 82 -8.68 12.13 17.28
CA ASP A 82 -9.23 13.46 16.99
C ASP A 82 -10.28 13.44 15.87
N LEU A 83 -10.28 12.41 15.02
CA LEU A 83 -11.30 12.18 14.00
C LEU A 83 -12.21 11.04 14.44
N THR A 84 -13.51 11.33 14.53
CA THR A 84 -14.57 10.38 14.84
C THR A 84 -15.61 10.36 13.73
N TYR A 85 -15.92 9.18 13.21
CA TYR A 85 -17.08 8.93 12.34
C TYR A 85 -18.15 8.20 13.15
N LYS A 86 -19.41 8.59 12.99
CA LYS A 86 -20.56 8.02 13.67
C LYS A 86 -21.64 7.70 12.67
N THR A 87 -22.38 6.62 12.91
CA THR A 87 -23.64 6.38 12.22
C THR A 87 -24.68 5.73 13.12
N MET A 88 -25.94 6.09 12.95
CA MET A 88 -27.08 5.60 13.73
C MET A 88 -28.22 5.16 12.80
N PRO A 89 -28.96 4.07 13.12
CA PRO A 89 -30.08 3.64 12.32
C PRO A 89 -31.29 4.56 12.53
N ILE A 90 -31.99 4.88 11.44
CA ILE A 90 -33.25 5.64 11.42
C ILE A 90 -34.37 4.78 10.84
N GLU A 91 -35.61 4.98 11.29
CA GLU A 91 -36.76 4.40 10.59
C GLU A 91 -37.13 5.25 9.37
N VAL A 92 -37.37 4.60 8.23
CA VAL A 92 -37.97 5.19 7.03
C VAL A 92 -39.19 4.39 6.58
N GLU A 93 -40.07 4.99 5.78
CA GLU A 93 -41.20 4.27 5.16
C GLU A 93 -40.70 3.38 4.01
N PHE A 94 -41.43 2.29 3.73
CA PHE A 94 -41.29 1.58 2.45
C PHE A 94 -42.01 2.36 1.34
N GLU A 95 -41.56 2.22 0.10
CA GLU A 95 -42.26 2.81 -1.07
C GLU A 95 -43.72 2.32 -1.15
N TYR A 96 -43.97 1.04 -0.82
CA TYR A 96 -45.30 0.57 -0.48
C TYR A 96 -45.59 0.71 1.02
N SER A 97 -46.20 1.82 1.39
CA SER A 97 -46.49 2.20 2.78
C SER A 97 -47.36 1.20 3.57
N GLY A 98 -48.04 0.25 2.91
CA GLY A 98 -48.74 -0.84 3.58
C GLY A 98 -47.82 -1.86 4.27
N PHE A 99 -46.52 -1.90 3.94
CA PHE A 99 -45.51 -2.62 4.73
C PHE A 99 -45.08 -1.86 5.99
N GLY A 100 -45.45 -0.57 6.14
CA GLY A 100 -45.17 0.28 7.28
C GLY A 100 -43.81 0.98 7.18
N ARG A 101 -42.89 0.72 8.13
CA ARG A 101 -41.56 1.34 8.21
C ARG A 101 -40.46 0.30 8.44
N TYR A 102 -39.20 0.62 8.11
CA TYR A 102 -38.03 -0.22 8.40
C TYR A 102 -36.80 0.63 8.76
N GLN A 103 -35.78 0.00 9.37
CA GLN A 103 -34.57 0.71 9.79
C GLN A 103 -33.48 0.69 8.72
N VAL A 104 -32.93 1.87 8.42
CA VAL A 104 -31.80 2.08 7.50
C VAL A 104 -30.65 2.77 8.20
N ILE A 105 -29.44 2.50 7.73
CA ILE A 105 -28.21 3.12 8.23
C ILE A 105 -27.28 3.42 7.05
N GLY A 106 -26.75 4.64 6.98
CA GLY A 106 -25.64 4.95 6.07
C GLY A 106 -24.34 4.45 6.69
N PHE A 107 -23.57 3.66 5.96
CA PHE A 107 -22.26 3.19 6.42
C PHE A 107 -21.24 3.41 5.30
N MET A 108 -20.29 4.31 5.54
CA MET A 108 -19.26 4.73 4.58
C MET A 108 -19.84 5.36 3.30
N ALA A 109 -20.83 6.25 3.45
CA ALA A 109 -21.58 6.91 2.38
C ALA A 109 -22.41 5.97 1.48
N ASP A 110 -22.87 4.85 2.04
CA ASP A 110 -23.60 3.78 1.36
C ASP A 110 -24.83 3.36 2.19
N LYS A 111 -26.04 3.25 1.60
CA LYS A 111 -27.26 2.82 2.32
C LYS A 111 -27.21 1.32 2.63
N TYR A 112 -27.56 0.95 3.87
CA TYR A 112 -27.78 -0.42 4.34
C TYR A 112 -29.09 -0.54 5.12
N PHE A 113 -29.61 -1.76 5.20
CA PHE A 113 -30.69 -2.19 6.08
C PHE A 113 -30.12 -2.53 7.46
N ALA A 114 -30.77 -2.03 8.52
CA ALA A 114 -30.34 -2.17 9.92
C ALA A 114 -31.31 -3.01 10.78
N GLY A 115 -32.56 -3.20 10.35
CA GLY A 115 -33.55 -4.00 11.06
C GLY A 115 -35.01 -3.67 10.76
N TYR A 116 -35.90 -4.46 11.35
CA TYR A 116 -37.34 -4.19 11.42
C TYR A 116 -37.72 -3.66 12.80
N SER A 117 -38.82 -2.93 12.90
CA SER A 117 -39.34 -2.36 14.15
C SER A 117 -40.81 -2.71 14.36
N ARG A 118 -41.40 -2.22 15.45
CA ARG A 118 -42.84 -2.41 15.71
C ARG A 118 -43.75 -1.66 14.72
N ASN A 119 -43.16 -0.82 13.85
CA ASN A 119 -43.85 -0.17 12.75
C ASN A 119 -43.73 -0.96 11.42
N SER A 120 -43.03 -2.10 11.41
CA SER A 120 -42.88 -2.98 10.25
C SER A 120 -44.02 -4.00 10.19
N ALA A 121 -45.00 -3.81 9.31
CA ALA A 121 -46.07 -4.79 9.10
C ALA A 121 -45.52 -6.09 8.44
N ILE A 122 -44.48 -5.97 7.62
CA ILE A 122 -43.78 -7.10 6.96
C ILE A 122 -43.12 -8.08 7.95
N SER A 123 -42.80 -7.66 9.18
CA SER A 123 -42.30 -8.54 10.25
C SER A 123 -43.37 -8.86 11.29
N SER A 124 -44.67 -8.79 10.94
CA SER A 124 -45.80 -8.95 11.87
C SER A 124 -45.74 -8.00 13.08
N ASN A 125 -45.16 -6.80 12.89
CA ASN A 125 -44.87 -5.81 13.93
C ASN A 125 -43.88 -6.29 15.01
N GLU A 126 -43.10 -7.34 14.75
CA GLU A 126 -41.96 -7.75 15.57
C GLU A 126 -40.70 -6.96 15.21
N ALA A 127 -39.89 -6.62 16.22
CA ALA A 127 -38.68 -5.81 16.05
C ALA A 127 -37.44 -6.71 15.95
N ILE A 128 -36.79 -6.72 14.79
CA ILE A 128 -35.68 -7.60 14.43
C ILE A 128 -34.43 -6.73 14.21
N SER A 129 -33.45 -6.78 15.12
CA SER A 129 -32.25 -5.95 15.01
C SER A 129 -31.09 -6.68 14.32
N ILE A 130 -30.92 -6.39 13.04
CA ILE A 130 -29.82 -6.90 12.21
C ILE A 130 -28.50 -6.24 12.61
N LEU A 131 -28.49 -4.91 12.81
CA LEU A 131 -27.33 -4.19 13.33
C LEU A 131 -26.93 -4.65 14.74
N GLY A 132 -27.90 -4.89 15.63
CA GLY A 132 -27.65 -5.44 16.97
C GLY A 132 -27.03 -6.84 16.95
N SER A 133 -27.13 -7.53 15.80
CA SER A 133 -26.53 -8.84 15.53
C SER A 133 -25.23 -8.74 14.71
N ASN A 134 -24.61 -7.56 14.66
CA ASN A 134 -23.34 -7.28 13.97
C ASN A 134 -23.37 -7.50 12.44
N GLN A 135 -24.52 -7.28 11.81
CA GLN A 135 -24.73 -7.45 10.36
C GLN A 135 -25.26 -6.16 9.71
N LEU A 136 -24.95 -5.95 8.42
CA LEU A 136 -25.47 -4.88 7.57
C LEU A 136 -25.80 -5.45 6.19
N HIS A 137 -27.09 -5.44 5.81
CA HIS A 137 -27.57 -5.97 4.53
C HIS A 137 -27.81 -4.84 3.53
N LYS A 138 -27.77 -5.10 2.22
CA LYS A 138 -28.25 -4.13 1.22
C LYS A 138 -29.75 -4.23 1.05
N VAL A 139 -30.44 -3.10 0.92
CA VAL A 139 -31.79 -3.05 0.31
C VAL A 139 -31.59 -3.13 -1.20
N ILE A 140 -32.22 -4.09 -1.87
CA ILE A 140 -32.01 -4.38 -3.30
C ILE A 140 -33.28 -4.29 -4.15
N LEU A 141 -34.46 -4.31 -3.50
CA LEU A 141 -35.72 -3.79 -4.01
C LEU A 141 -36.47 -3.10 -2.87
N ASP A 142 -37.10 -1.96 -3.19
CA ASP A 142 -38.07 -1.23 -2.37
C ASP A 142 -38.81 -0.35 -3.37
N ASP A 143 -39.99 -0.77 -3.83
CA ASP A 143 -40.75 -0.04 -4.85
C ASP A 143 -42.27 -0.35 -4.83
N ASP A 144 -43.10 0.66 -5.12
CA ASP A 144 -44.57 0.53 -5.22
C ASP A 144 -45.07 0.18 -6.65
N GLY A 145 -44.16 -0.11 -7.59
CA GLY A 145 -44.47 -0.18 -9.01
C GLY A 145 -45.54 -1.22 -9.36
N LYS A 146 -46.61 -0.77 -10.03
CA LYS A 146 -47.67 -1.67 -10.52
C LYS A 146 -47.13 -2.65 -11.57
N ARG A 147 -47.24 -3.94 -11.27
CA ARG A 147 -46.86 -5.07 -12.13
C ARG A 147 -48.06 -5.99 -12.34
N VAL A 148 -48.00 -6.81 -13.40
CA VAL A 148 -49.01 -7.84 -13.68
C VAL A 148 -48.29 -9.18 -13.83
N ILE A 149 -48.71 -10.18 -13.07
CA ILE A 149 -48.31 -11.57 -13.24
C ILE A 149 -49.53 -12.32 -13.76
N ASN A 150 -49.39 -13.04 -14.88
CA ASN A 150 -50.46 -13.89 -15.40
C ASN A 150 -50.30 -15.31 -14.84
N GLU A 151 -51.37 -16.10 -14.84
CA GLU A 151 -51.33 -17.51 -14.45
C GLU A 151 -50.27 -18.30 -15.25
N GLY A 152 -49.45 -19.08 -14.54
CA GLY A 152 -48.26 -19.76 -15.09
C GLY A 152 -47.03 -18.84 -15.28
N GLY A 153 -47.19 -17.53 -15.17
CA GLY A 153 -46.14 -16.51 -15.35
C GLY A 153 -45.31 -16.22 -14.09
N THR A 154 -44.27 -15.41 -14.28
CA THR A 154 -43.20 -15.19 -13.28
C THR A 154 -42.84 -13.72 -13.13
N MET A 155 -42.55 -13.29 -11.91
CA MET A 155 -41.85 -12.05 -11.59
C MET A 155 -40.41 -12.36 -11.16
N THR A 156 -39.44 -11.92 -11.96
CA THR A 156 -38.01 -12.03 -11.63
C THR A 156 -37.65 -11.02 -10.54
N LEU A 157 -36.95 -11.49 -9.51
CA LEU A 157 -36.49 -10.70 -8.37
C LEU A 157 -34.95 -10.56 -8.44
N LYS A 158 -34.29 -10.18 -7.35
CA LYS A 158 -32.81 -10.13 -7.28
C LYS A 158 -32.24 -11.43 -6.71
N GLU A 159 -30.93 -11.62 -6.86
CA GLU A 159 -30.16 -12.71 -6.24
C GLU A 159 -30.75 -14.11 -6.50
N GLY A 160 -31.07 -14.42 -7.75
CA GLY A 160 -31.55 -15.74 -8.17
C GLY A 160 -33.02 -16.03 -7.88
N TYR A 161 -33.73 -15.12 -7.19
CA TYR A 161 -35.14 -15.33 -6.85
C TYR A 161 -36.09 -15.10 -8.04
N VAL A 162 -37.12 -15.94 -8.14
CA VAL A 162 -38.23 -15.80 -9.09
C VAL A 162 -39.54 -16.22 -8.41
N LEU A 163 -40.51 -15.31 -8.33
CA LEU A 163 -41.85 -15.64 -7.83
C LEU A 163 -42.75 -16.04 -9.01
N LYS A 164 -43.29 -17.26 -8.98
CA LYS A 164 -44.20 -17.78 -10.00
C LYS A 164 -45.63 -17.81 -9.48
N MET A 165 -46.57 -17.29 -10.26
CA MET A 165 -48.01 -17.51 -10.06
C MET A 165 -48.37 -18.85 -10.70
N THR A 166 -48.69 -19.86 -9.90
CA THR A 166 -48.87 -21.24 -10.39
C THR A 166 -50.32 -21.58 -10.73
N GLU A 167 -51.26 -21.23 -9.86
CA GLU A 167 -52.71 -21.47 -10.00
C GLU A 167 -53.53 -20.33 -9.39
N VAL A 168 -54.83 -20.25 -9.71
CA VAL A 168 -55.78 -19.27 -9.14
C VAL A 168 -56.99 -19.98 -8.55
N ASP A 169 -57.35 -19.68 -7.30
CA ASP A 169 -58.58 -20.23 -6.73
C ASP A 169 -59.82 -19.67 -7.43
N ILE A 170 -60.71 -20.59 -7.77
CA ILE A 170 -61.96 -20.38 -8.49
C ILE A 170 -63.17 -20.22 -7.56
N SER A 171 -62.98 -20.32 -6.24
CA SER A 171 -64.02 -20.19 -5.20
C SER A 171 -64.48 -18.74 -4.96
N ALA A 172 -65.45 -18.56 -4.05
CA ALA A 172 -66.12 -17.28 -3.82
C ALA A 172 -65.44 -16.46 -2.70
N GLY A 173 -64.41 -15.69 -3.07
CA GLY A 173 -63.66 -14.79 -2.18
C GLY A 173 -63.07 -13.59 -2.95
N PRO A 174 -62.07 -12.88 -2.39
CA PRO A 174 -61.39 -11.74 -3.05
C PRO A 174 -60.50 -12.14 -4.24
N GLY A 175 -60.55 -13.40 -4.67
CA GLY A 175 -59.53 -14.05 -5.51
C GLY A 175 -58.28 -14.39 -4.68
N GLN A 176 -57.78 -15.61 -4.86
CA GLN A 176 -56.52 -16.06 -4.26
C GLN A 176 -55.64 -16.68 -5.34
N VAL A 177 -54.33 -16.55 -5.20
CA VAL A 177 -53.33 -17.13 -6.10
C VAL A 177 -52.41 -18.06 -5.33
N MET A 178 -52.15 -19.24 -5.89
CA MET A 178 -51.02 -20.06 -5.47
C MET A 178 -49.76 -19.41 -6.04
N VAL A 179 -48.77 -19.14 -5.18
CA VAL A 179 -47.47 -18.62 -5.58
C VAL A 179 -46.37 -19.56 -5.11
N THR A 180 -45.36 -19.76 -5.96
CA THR A 180 -44.18 -20.58 -5.67
C THR A 180 -42.94 -19.72 -5.86
N LEU A 181 -42.13 -19.59 -4.81
CA LEU A 181 -40.86 -18.89 -4.86
C LEU A 181 -39.73 -19.87 -5.20
N PHE A 182 -38.98 -19.54 -6.25
CA PHE A 182 -37.79 -20.26 -6.67
C PHE A 182 -36.54 -19.46 -6.30
N LYS A 183 -35.45 -20.16 -5.96
CA LYS A 183 -34.09 -19.65 -5.83
C LYS A 183 -33.19 -20.46 -6.76
N ASP A 184 -32.58 -19.81 -7.75
CA ASP A 184 -31.65 -20.40 -8.74
C ASP A 184 -32.17 -21.63 -9.52
N GLY A 185 -33.48 -21.89 -9.45
CA GLY A 185 -34.19 -22.99 -10.12
C GLY A 185 -34.88 -23.97 -9.17
N ASP A 186 -34.47 -24.02 -7.90
CA ASP A 186 -35.09 -24.86 -6.86
C ASP A 186 -36.23 -24.13 -6.15
N VAL A 187 -37.27 -24.87 -5.74
CA VAL A 187 -38.38 -24.32 -4.94
C VAL A 187 -37.92 -24.14 -3.49
N VAL A 188 -38.05 -22.93 -2.97
CA VAL A 188 -37.76 -22.62 -1.55
C VAL A 188 -39.03 -22.44 -0.72
N ASP A 189 -40.14 -22.01 -1.34
CA ASP A 189 -41.41 -21.78 -0.65
C ASP A 189 -42.63 -21.84 -1.60
N THR A 190 -43.83 -22.05 -1.06
CA THR A 190 -45.12 -22.01 -1.78
C THR A 190 -46.28 -21.72 -0.83
N ASP A 191 -47.08 -20.71 -1.17
CA ASP A 191 -48.19 -20.21 -0.34
C ASP A 191 -49.42 -19.75 -1.17
N VAL A 192 -50.57 -19.54 -0.53
CA VAL A 192 -51.83 -19.09 -1.14
C VAL A 192 -52.22 -17.69 -0.66
N VAL A 193 -52.02 -16.70 -1.53
CA VAL A 193 -52.11 -15.28 -1.19
C VAL A 193 -53.37 -14.66 -1.78
N ALA A 194 -54.07 -13.84 -0.98
CA ALA A 194 -55.32 -13.19 -1.40
C ALA A 194 -55.10 -11.84 -2.12
N GLY A 195 -56.12 -11.37 -2.84
CA GLY A 195 -56.19 -9.97 -3.26
C GLY A 195 -56.30 -9.02 -2.05
N ASN A 196 -55.53 -7.93 -2.09
CA ASN A 196 -55.24 -7.02 -0.98
C ASN A 196 -54.52 -7.72 0.20
N ASP A 197 -53.52 -8.56 -0.10
CA ASP A 197 -52.71 -9.26 0.91
C ASP A 197 -51.22 -9.32 0.53
N ASN A 198 -50.38 -9.79 1.44
CA ASN A 198 -48.92 -9.79 1.32
C ASN A 198 -48.35 -11.21 1.28
N TYR A 199 -47.60 -11.53 0.23
CA TYR A 199 -46.66 -12.65 0.27
C TYR A 199 -45.39 -12.20 1.00
N ILE A 200 -44.93 -12.98 1.98
CA ILE A 200 -43.73 -12.65 2.77
C ILE A 200 -42.88 -13.91 2.91
N TYR A 201 -41.66 -13.87 2.38
CA TYR A 201 -40.67 -14.94 2.55
C TYR A 201 -39.62 -14.52 3.58
N ALA A 202 -39.50 -15.29 4.65
CA ALA A 202 -38.53 -15.09 5.73
C ALA A 202 -37.47 -16.19 5.75
N ALA A 203 -36.25 -15.85 6.18
CA ALA A 203 -35.11 -16.76 6.22
C ALA A 203 -34.17 -16.43 7.39
N THR A 204 -33.39 -17.42 7.83
CA THR A 204 -32.25 -17.18 8.73
C THR A 204 -31.13 -16.47 7.98
N LEU A 205 -30.81 -15.25 8.40
CA LEU A 205 -29.75 -14.42 7.83
C LEU A 205 -28.58 -14.31 8.81
N GLY A 206 -27.50 -15.04 8.51
CA GLY A 206 -26.28 -15.10 9.31
C GLY A 206 -26.52 -15.68 10.70
N GLY A 207 -26.69 -14.81 11.68
CA GLY A 207 -27.00 -15.17 13.08
C GLY A 207 -28.37 -14.68 13.57
N VAL A 208 -29.31 -14.37 12.68
CA VAL A 208 -30.67 -13.94 13.02
C VAL A 208 -31.67 -14.82 12.27
N ASP A 209 -32.56 -15.49 13.00
CA ASP A 209 -33.63 -16.32 12.43
C ASP A 209 -34.85 -15.48 12.01
N ASP A 210 -35.72 -16.08 11.19
CA ASP A 210 -37.04 -15.56 10.80
C ASP A 210 -37.06 -14.10 10.29
N VAL A 211 -36.00 -13.67 9.59
CA VAL A 211 -35.91 -12.33 9.00
C VAL A 211 -36.70 -12.29 7.70
N PRO A 212 -37.72 -11.42 7.53
CA PRO A 212 -38.32 -11.18 6.21
C PRO A 212 -37.24 -10.76 5.21
N LEU A 213 -36.97 -11.61 4.23
CA LEU A 213 -36.00 -11.38 3.16
C LEU A 213 -36.68 -10.66 1.98
N LEU A 214 -37.96 -10.97 1.76
CA LEU A 214 -38.76 -10.51 0.64
C LEU A 214 -40.23 -10.31 1.06
N GLY A 215 -40.84 -9.23 0.54
CA GLY A 215 -42.28 -8.99 0.62
C GLY A 215 -42.85 -8.55 -0.72
N VAL A 216 -44.02 -9.07 -1.09
CA VAL A 216 -44.74 -8.74 -2.34
C VAL A 216 -46.22 -8.51 -2.03
N HIS A 217 -46.71 -7.31 -2.29
CA HIS A 217 -48.11 -6.95 -2.08
C HIS A 217 -48.97 -7.17 -3.33
N PHE A 218 -50.07 -7.89 -3.17
CA PHE A 218 -51.04 -8.22 -4.22
C PHE A 218 -52.24 -7.26 -4.16
N ASP A 219 -52.15 -6.14 -4.89
CA ASP A 219 -53.18 -5.09 -5.03
C ASP A 219 -54.56 -5.65 -5.40
N SER A 220 -54.62 -6.64 -6.31
CA SER A 220 -55.84 -7.41 -6.60
C SER A 220 -55.57 -8.68 -7.41
N VAL A 221 -56.46 -9.67 -7.30
CA VAL A 221 -56.49 -10.87 -8.16
C VAL A 221 -57.67 -10.76 -9.12
N PHE A 222 -57.40 -10.80 -10.43
CA PHE A 222 -58.40 -10.68 -11.49
C PHE A 222 -58.60 -12.00 -12.23
N ARG A 223 -59.89 -12.34 -12.42
CA ARG A 223 -60.34 -13.53 -13.14
C ARG A 223 -61.06 -13.13 -14.43
N GLY A 224 -60.40 -13.31 -15.57
CA GLY A 224 -61.01 -13.17 -16.89
C GLY A 224 -61.73 -14.44 -17.34
N ARG A 225 -62.25 -14.41 -18.58
CA ARG A 225 -62.74 -15.62 -19.28
C ARG A 225 -61.64 -16.31 -20.09
N GLU A 226 -60.56 -15.59 -20.38
CA GLU A 226 -59.47 -15.98 -21.29
C GLU A 226 -58.09 -15.92 -20.61
N LEU A 227 -57.98 -15.19 -19.48
CA LEU A 227 -56.73 -14.93 -18.77
C LEU A 227 -57.02 -14.59 -17.31
N ASN A 228 -56.28 -15.20 -16.38
CA ASN A 228 -56.25 -14.84 -14.97
C ASN A 228 -54.94 -14.10 -14.66
N ALA A 229 -55.00 -13.07 -13.81
CA ALA A 229 -53.85 -12.23 -13.49
C ALA A 229 -53.87 -11.71 -12.05
N ALA A 230 -52.70 -11.64 -11.45
CA ALA A 230 -52.43 -10.92 -10.22
C ALA A 230 -51.84 -9.54 -10.53
N PHE A 231 -52.40 -8.50 -9.94
CA PHE A 231 -51.82 -7.16 -9.91
C PHE A 231 -50.97 -7.02 -8.65
N VAL A 232 -49.67 -6.82 -8.82
CA VAL A 232 -48.71 -6.59 -7.73
C VAL A 232 -48.45 -5.09 -7.64
N ARG A 233 -48.43 -4.54 -6.42
CA ARG A 233 -48.11 -3.12 -6.16
C ARG A 233 -47.39 -2.99 -4.82
N GLY A 234 -46.08 -3.14 -4.83
CA GLY A 234 -45.26 -3.22 -3.62
C GLY A 234 -44.36 -4.44 -3.68
N VAL A 235 -43.06 -4.21 -3.83
CA VAL A 235 -42.03 -5.25 -3.77
C VAL A 235 -40.89 -4.72 -2.91
N PHE A 236 -40.53 -5.49 -1.88
CA PHE A 236 -39.38 -5.23 -1.03
C PHE A 236 -38.48 -6.47 -1.01
N GLN A 237 -37.16 -6.27 -1.05
CA GLN A 237 -36.16 -7.32 -0.93
C GLN A 237 -34.86 -6.77 -0.35
N ILE A 238 -34.28 -7.47 0.63
CA ILE A 238 -32.89 -7.27 1.07
C ILE A 238 -31.98 -8.35 0.47
N SER A 239 -30.68 -8.08 0.45
CA SER A 239 -29.66 -9.05 0.07
C SER A 239 -29.51 -10.11 1.15
N GLU A 240 -29.31 -11.37 0.74
CA GLU A 240 -28.81 -12.41 1.67
C GLU A 240 -27.37 -12.14 2.10
N SER A 241 -26.60 -11.43 1.25
CA SER A 241 -25.22 -11.07 1.54
C SER A 241 -25.14 -9.86 2.47
N PHE A 242 -24.29 -9.96 3.49
CA PHE A 242 -24.12 -8.93 4.50
C PHE A 242 -22.66 -8.58 4.78
N THR A 243 -22.43 -7.32 5.13
CA THR A 243 -21.18 -6.88 5.76
C THR A 243 -21.26 -7.19 7.25
N GLN A 244 -20.35 -8.01 7.76
CA GLN A 244 -20.20 -8.21 9.20
C GLN A 244 -19.35 -7.10 9.82
N VAL A 245 -19.79 -6.56 10.96
CA VAL A 245 -19.16 -5.41 11.62
C VAL A 245 -19.03 -5.64 13.14
N LYS A 246 -17.83 -5.45 13.70
CA LYS A 246 -17.52 -5.68 15.12
C LYS A 246 -16.60 -4.59 15.67
N SER A 247 -16.66 -4.37 16.98
CA SER A 247 -15.65 -3.55 17.68
C SER A 247 -14.24 -4.15 17.47
N GLY A 248 -13.29 -3.31 17.08
CA GLY A 248 -11.93 -3.68 16.67
C GLY A 248 -11.73 -3.93 15.16
N ASP A 249 -12.80 -4.01 14.36
CA ASP A 249 -12.66 -4.11 12.90
C ASP A 249 -12.10 -2.80 12.32
N ARG A 250 -11.31 -2.91 11.24
CA ARG A 250 -10.60 -1.78 10.61
C ARG A 250 -11.05 -1.57 9.17
N TYR A 251 -11.26 -0.31 8.83
CA TYR A 251 -11.67 0.13 7.50
C TYR A 251 -10.90 1.41 7.15
N GLY A 252 -9.96 1.31 6.22
CA GLY A 252 -8.99 2.39 5.96
C GLY A 252 -8.16 2.72 7.20
N GLU A 253 -8.13 3.99 7.60
CA GLU A 253 -7.42 4.46 8.79
C GLU A 253 -8.31 4.53 10.06
N LEU A 254 -9.59 4.13 9.96
CA LEU A 254 -10.53 4.08 11.08
C LEU A 254 -10.72 2.66 11.65
N GLU A 255 -10.93 2.58 12.96
CA GLU A 255 -11.25 1.35 13.70
C GLU A 255 -12.62 1.51 14.38
N ILE A 256 -13.47 0.47 14.33
CA ILE A 256 -14.76 0.47 15.03
C ILE A 256 -14.50 0.45 16.54
N SER A 257 -14.76 1.57 17.21
CA SER A 257 -14.62 1.70 18.66
C SER A 257 -15.82 1.09 19.39
N SER A 258 -17.03 1.30 18.86
CA SER A 258 -18.30 0.85 19.45
C SER A 258 -19.27 0.40 18.36
N ILE A 259 -20.07 -0.62 18.67
CA ILE A 259 -21.23 -1.04 17.87
C ILE A 259 -22.33 -1.55 18.78
N SER A 260 -23.57 -1.21 18.46
CA SER A 260 -24.78 -1.70 19.12
C SER A 260 -25.99 -1.56 18.18
N SER A 261 -27.16 -2.01 18.61
CA SER A 261 -28.43 -1.78 17.89
C SER A 261 -28.80 -0.29 17.73
N SER A 262 -28.07 0.65 18.35
CA SER A 262 -28.27 2.11 18.20
C SER A 262 -27.23 2.81 17.35
N GLY A 263 -26.24 2.10 16.78
CA GLY A 263 -25.25 2.71 15.88
C GLY A 263 -23.86 2.08 15.91
N ILE A 264 -22.94 2.73 15.18
CA ILE A 264 -21.53 2.39 15.06
C ILE A 264 -20.70 3.67 15.31
N ASP A 265 -19.75 3.63 16.25
CA ASP A 265 -18.76 4.69 16.47
C ASP A 265 -17.37 4.25 15.99
N MET A 266 -16.73 5.02 15.14
CA MET A 266 -15.39 4.76 14.62
C MET A 266 -14.43 5.92 14.92
N SER A 267 -13.14 5.63 15.12
CA SER A 267 -12.12 6.68 15.27
C SER A 267 -10.77 6.31 14.65
N ASN A 268 -9.96 7.32 14.35
CA ASN A 268 -8.68 7.12 13.69
C ASN A 268 -7.64 6.52 14.66
N ARG A 269 -7.11 5.33 14.32
CA ARG A 269 -6.15 4.63 15.19
C ARG A 269 -4.74 5.23 15.16
N ASN A 270 -4.37 5.90 14.07
CA ASN A 270 -3.07 6.55 13.87
C ASN A 270 -3.26 8.06 13.66
N SER A 271 -2.19 8.84 13.77
CA SER A 271 -2.21 10.23 13.28
C SER A 271 -2.25 10.29 11.75
N LEU A 272 -3.02 11.22 11.20
CA LEU A 272 -3.22 11.38 9.75
C LEU A 272 -2.59 12.69 9.28
N SER A 273 -1.88 12.67 8.14
CA SER A 273 -1.20 13.85 7.60
C SER A 273 -2.06 14.61 6.59
N LEU A 274 -2.29 15.90 6.84
CA LEU A 274 -2.87 16.83 5.86
C LEU A 274 -1.74 17.60 5.16
N SER A 275 -0.90 16.80 4.49
CA SER A 275 0.19 17.20 3.59
C SER A 275 -0.36 18.05 2.43
N SER A 276 0.46 18.94 1.86
CA SER A 276 0.10 19.71 0.65
C SER A 276 -0.20 18.74 -0.50
N GLY A 277 -1.32 18.92 -1.20
CA GLY A 277 -1.74 18.10 -2.35
C GLY A 277 -2.05 16.64 -2.03
N ASN A 278 -2.28 16.30 -0.74
CA ASN A 278 -2.53 14.93 -0.33
C ASN A 278 -3.98 14.48 -0.56
N THR A 279 -4.18 13.20 -0.77
CA THR A 279 -5.50 12.55 -0.68
C THR A 279 -5.40 11.36 0.28
N VAL A 280 -6.08 11.48 1.42
CA VAL A 280 -6.11 10.45 2.48
C VAL A 280 -7.29 9.52 2.22
N ASP A 281 -7.01 8.26 1.88
CA ASP A 281 -8.00 7.17 1.88
C ASP A 281 -8.48 6.94 3.33
N LEU A 282 -9.69 7.39 3.65
CA LEU A 282 -10.13 7.47 5.06
C LEU A 282 -10.84 6.19 5.51
N VAL A 283 -12.00 5.89 4.90
CA VAL A 283 -12.88 4.78 5.33
C VAL A 283 -13.86 4.41 4.22
N GLY A 284 -13.82 3.16 3.74
CA GLY A 284 -14.62 2.74 2.58
C GLY A 284 -14.38 3.63 1.36
N ASN A 285 -15.46 4.21 0.81
CA ASN A 285 -15.39 5.14 -0.32
C ASN A 285 -15.01 6.59 0.08
N LEU A 286 -14.92 6.90 1.38
CA LEU A 286 -14.65 8.26 1.86
C LEU A 286 -13.16 8.59 1.85
N LYS A 287 -12.83 9.82 1.42
CA LYS A 287 -11.47 10.37 1.44
C LYS A 287 -11.45 11.81 1.98
N ILE A 288 -10.29 12.25 2.45
CA ILE A 288 -10.00 13.68 2.68
C ILE A 288 -9.05 14.13 1.57
N VAL A 289 -9.49 15.06 0.72
CA VAL A 289 -8.65 15.72 -0.29
C VAL A 289 -8.11 17.02 0.31
N VAL A 290 -6.81 17.23 0.24
CA VAL A 290 -6.10 18.38 0.83
C VAL A 290 -5.47 19.22 -0.27
N ALA A 291 -5.63 20.53 -0.18
CA ALA A 291 -5.12 21.47 -1.18
C ALA A 291 -3.58 21.41 -1.32
N ASP A 292 -3.06 21.56 -2.54
CA ASP A 292 -1.65 21.87 -2.77
C ASP A 292 -1.38 23.37 -2.56
N SER A 293 -1.60 23.79 -1.31
CA SER A 293 -1.53 25.19 -0.89
C SER A 293 -0.84 25.30 0.46
N SER A 294 -0.16 26.41 0.71
CA SER A 294 0.50 26.69 2.00
C SER A 294 -0.52 26.90 3.13
N THR A 295 -1.65 27.54 2.82
CA THR A 295 -2.86 27.57 3.63
C THR A 295 -3.46 26.17 3.73
N LEU A 296 -3.79 25.69 4.92
CA LEU A 296 -4.49 24.40 5.05
C LEU A 296 -5.95 24.56 4.61
N ARG A 297 -6.30 23.95 3.47
CA ARG A 297 -7.68 23.68 3.04
C ARG A 297 -7.84 22.20 2.76
N PHE A 298 -9.00 21.64 3.11
CA PHE A 298 -9.35 20.27 2.75
C PHE A 298 -10.86 20.08 2.68
N ALA A 299 -11.29 19.04 1.98
CA ALA A 299 -12.69 18.68 1.82
C ALA A 299 -12.89 17.18 2.02
N LEU A 300 -14.05 16.81 2.57
CA LEU A 300 -14.52 15.43 2.53
C LEU A 300 -14.96 15.09 1.09
N SER A 301 -14.62 13.89 0.64
CA SER A 301 -14.84 13.37 -0.72
C SER A 301 -15.40 11.96 -0.62
N VAL A 302 -16.17 11.52 -1.63
CA VAL A 302 -16.61 10.12 -1.77
C VAL A 302 -16.33 9.64 -3.20
N GLU A 303 -15.69 8.48 -3.34
CA GLU A 303 -15.60 7.81 -4.64
C GLU A 303 -16.96 7.21 -5.03
N ARG A 304 -17.48 7.63 -6.19
CA ARG A 304 -18.66 7.05 -6.82
C ARG A 304 -18.42 6.87 -8.31
N THR A 305 -19.03 5.83 -8.88
CA THR A 305 -18.99 5.51 -10.31
C THR A 305 -20.43 5.34 -10.83
N GLY A 306 -20.64 5.52 -12.13
CA GLY A 306 -21.97 5.53 -12.73
C GLY A 306 -22.62 6.92 -12.69
N ALA A 307 -23.96 6.96 -12.82
CA ALA A 307 -24.75 8.18 -12.76
C ALA A 307 -25.43 8.32 -11.39
N PHE A 308 -25.44 9.51 -10.80
CA PHE A 308 -26.02 9.76 -9.47
C PHE A 308 -26.42 11.23 -9.26
N GLU A 309 -27.26 11.48 -8.26
CA GLU A 309 -27.66 12.83 -7.85
C GLU A 309 -26.60 13.42 -6.89
N MET A 310 -26.01 14.56 -7.22
CA MET A 310 -25.07 15.28 -6.35
C MET A 310 -25.74 16.55 -5.84
N ARG A 311 -26.06 16.60 -4.55
CA ARG A 311 -26.77 17.70 -3.91
C ARG A 311 -25.84 18.71 -3.22
N GLY A 312 -26.32 19.93 -3.02
CA GLY A 312 -25.75 20.85 -2.03
C GLY A 312 -26.28 20.60 -0.61
N THR A 313 -25.84 21.45 0.31
CA THR A 313 -26.42 21.60 1.65
C THR A 313 -27.91 21.94 1.55
N ILE A 314 -28.73 21.38 2.44
CA ILE A 314 -30.19 21.53 2.43
C ILE A 314 -30.57 22.97 2.80
N TYR A 315 -31.64 23.52 2.18
CA TYR A 315 -32.20 24.81 2.58
C TYR A 315 -32.62 24.77 4.06
N PRO A 316 -32.11 25.66 4.93
CA PRO A 316 -32.28 25.52 6.37
C PRO A 316 -33.75 25.57 6.84
N PRO A 317 -34.20 24.66 7.72
CA PRO A 317 -35.55 24.68 8.28
C PRO A 317 -35.92 25.96 9.05
N SER A 318 -34.91 26.75 9.45
CA SER A 318 -35.09 28.10 10.02
C SER A 318 -35.69 29.12 9.04
N ASN A 319 -35.74 28.79 7.74
CA ASN A 319 -36.25 29.62 6.66
C ASN A 319 -35.66 31.05 6.70
N PRO A 320 -34.32 31.18 6.60
CA PRO A 320 -33.65 32.46 6.76
C PRO A 320 -34.08 33.44 5.66
N LYS A 321 -34.17 34.73 6.02
CA LYS A 321 -34.60 35.81 5.10
C LYS A 321 -33.85 35.77 3.75
N THR A 322 -32.57 35.42 3.79
CA THR A 322 -31.72 35.19 2.63
C THR A 322 -30.89 33.94 2.86
N TYR A 323 -30.72 33.10 1.84
CA TYR A 323 -29.79 31.96 1.87
C TYR A 323 -28.96 31.92 0.60
N GLU A 324 -27.68 31.56 0.71
CA GLU A 324 -26.74 31.46 -0.40
C GLU A 324 -26.15 30.05 -0.47
N TRP A 325 -26.32 29.41 -1.63
CA TRP A 325 -25.43 28.33 -2.07
C TRP A 325 -24.22 28.91 -2.78
N ASN A 326 -23.04 28.41 -2.48
CA ASN A 326 -21.77 28.80 -3.12
C ASN A 326 -20.83 27.59 -3.21
N THR A 327 -19.64 27.80 -3.76
CA THR A 327 -18.57 26.80 -3.95
C THR A 327 -18.23 25.94 -2.72
N ARG A 328 -18.50 26.45 -1.50
CA ARG A 328 -18.19 25.76 -0.24
C ARG A 328 -19.35 24.93 0.32
N ASN A 329 -20.59 25.09 -0.18
CA ASN A 329 -21.76 24.32 0.29
C ASN A 329 -22.64 23.71 -0.83
N PHE A 330 -22.34 23.96 -2.11
CA PHE A 330 -22.93 23.25 -3.25
C PHE A 330 -21.85 22.65 -4.15
N GLY A 331 -21.31 21.51 -3.72
CA GLY A 331 -20.42 20.69 -4.54
C GLY A 331 -19.94 19.44 -3.83
N LEU A 332 -19.16 18.64 -4.56
CA LEU A 332 -18.49 17.42 -4.11
C LEU A 332 -17.20 17.23 -4.91
N ASN A 333 -16.10 16.87 -4.25
CA ASN A 333 -14.90 16.38 -4.93
C ASN A 333 -15.00 14.87 -5.12
N ILE A 334 -14.65 14.38 -6.31
CA ILE A 334 -14.32 12.98 -6.59
C ILE A 334 -12.90 12.97 -7.17
N GLY A 335 -11.91 12.73 -6.32
CA GLY A 335 -10.53 13.10 -6.62
C GLY A 335 -10.40 14.61 -6.86
N GLY A 336 -9.65 15.00 -7.91
CA GLY A 336 -9.52 16.38 -8.35
C GLY A 336 -10.79 16.97 -8.97
N THR A 337 -11.66 16.14 -9.56
CA THR A 337 -12.89 16.60 -10.22
C THR A 337 -13.87 17.15 -9.20
N ASN A 338 -14.22 18.43 -9.37
CA ASN A 338 -15.33 19.07 -8.69
C ASN A 338 -16.62 18.81 -9.47
N LEU A 339 -17.67 18.41 -8.75
CA LEU A 339 -19.04 18.30 -9.21
C LEU A 339 -19.87 19.30 -8.42
N GLY A 340 -20.68 20.12 -9.09
CA GLY A 340 -21.31 21.29 -8.46
C GLY A 340 -20.53 22.56 -8.76
N PHE A 341 -20.70 23.61 -7.98
CA PHE A 341 -20.09 24.90 -8.30
C PHE A 341 -18.57 24.83 -8.39
N TYR A 342 -18.04 25.34 -9.51
CA TYR A 342 -16.63 25.24 -9.85
C TYR A 342 -15.78 25.91 -8.77
N TYR A 343 -14.91 25.10 -8.19
CA TYR A 343 -14.01 25.49 -7.12
C TYR A 343 -12.70 24.71 -7.25
N ASP A 344 -11.63 25.46 -7.50
CA ASP A 344 -10.24 25.07 -7.35
C ASP A 344 -9.82 25.38 -5.90
N MET A 345 -9.54 24.32 -5.15
CA MET A 345 -9.24 24.41 -3.71
C MET A 345 -7.76 24.75 -3.43
N ASP A 346 -6.88 24.53 -4.42
CA ASP A 346 -5.44 24.82 -4.31
C ASP A 346 -5.23 26.35 -4.35
N HIS A 347 -5.95 27.00 -5.27
CA HIS A 347 -5.91 28.44 -5.49
C HIS A 347 -7.04 29.24 -4.78
N ASP A 348 -8.07 28.60 -4.21
CA ASP A 348 -9.30 29.22 -3.67
C ASP A 348 -10.12 29.99 -4.72
N VAL A 349 -10.11 29.48 -5.96
CA VAL A 349 -10.75 30.11 -7.11
C VAL A 349 -12.11 29.46 -7.38
N GLY A 350 -13.13 30.29 -7.57
CA GLY A 350 -14.52 29.88 -7.75
C GLY A 350 -15.49 30.74 -6.94
N LYS A 351 -16.27 31.58 -7.63
CA LYS A 351 -17.20 32.56 -7.02
C LYS A 351 -18.66 32.41 -7.49
N GLU A 352 -19.03 31.22 -8.00
CA GLU A 352 -20.44 30.91 -8.28
C GLU A 352 -21.28 30.97 -6.99
N LYS A 353 -22.44 31.64 -7.09
CA LYS A 353 -23.41 31.85 -6.00
C LYS A 353 -24.82 31.68 -6.53
N LEU A 354 -25.69 30.99 -5.79
CA LEU A 354 -27.14 30.92 -6.01
C LEU A 354 -27.85 31.34 -4.72
N THR A 355 -28.51 32.50 -4.77
CA THR A 355 -29.08 33.16 -3.59
C THR A 355 -30.60 33.23 -3.68
N ILE A 356 -31.28 32.73 -2.65
CA ILE A 356 -32.70 33.03 -2.40
C ILE A 356 -32.75 34.31 -1.58
N GLU A 357 -33.34 35.36 -2.16
CA GLU A 357 -33.61 36.63 -1.48
C GLU A 357 -34.93 36.62 -0.69
N SER A 358 -35.85 35.73 -1.06
CA SER A 358 -37.18 35.58 -0.44
C SER A 358 -37.87 34.32 -0.93
N ILE A 359 -38.58 33.66 -0.02
CA ILE A 359 -39.48 32.53 -0.30
C ILE A 359 -40.81 32.78 0.43
N SER A 360 -41.93 32.41 -0.20
CA SER A 360 -43.28 32.56 0.33
C SER A 360 -44.01 31.22 0.22
N GLY A 361 -44.08 30.49 1.34
CA GLY A 361 -44.55 29.11 1.36
C GLY A 361 -43.77 28.24 0.36
N ARG A 362 -44.48 27.59 -0.57
CA ARG A 362 -43.91 26.79 -1.66
C ARG A 362 -43.58 27.59 -2.93
N THR A 363 -43.31 28.89 -2.82
CA THR A 363 -42.98 29.71 -4.00
C THR A 363 -41.77 30.60 -3.77
N ILE A 364 -40.85 30.63 -4.72
CA ILE A 364 -39.81 31.66 -4.82
C ILE A 364 -40.33 32.69 -5.83
N PRO A 365 -40.64 33.94 -5.42
CA PRO A 365 -41.19 34.94 -6.34
C PRO A 365 -40.25 35.26 -7.51
N ARG A 366 -40.82 35.73 -8.64
CA ARG A 366 -40.05 36.33 -9.73
C ARG A 366 -39.09 37.37 -9.16
N GLY A 367 -37.82 37.33 -9.57
CA GLY A 367 -36.81 38.26 -9.06
C GLY A 367 -36.21 37.91 -7.70
N LYS A 368 -36.45 36.70 -7.15
CA LYS A 368 -36.02 36.32 -5.79
C LYS A 368 -35.20 35.03 -5.67
N LEU A 369 -35.01 34.30 -6.77
CA LEU A 369 -33.79 33.51 -6.98
C LEU A 369 -32.83 34.33 -7.84
N ARG A 370 -31.57 34.47 -7.40
CA ARG A 370 -30.47 35.13 -8.12
C ARG A 370 -29.30 34.18 -8.27
N TYR A 371 -28.58 34.27 -9.38
CA TYR A 371 -27.28 33.64 -9.56
C TYR A 371 -26.25 34.69 -9.95
N SER A 372 -25.02 34.56 -9.46
CA SER A 372 -23.90 35.36 -9.92
C SER A 372 -22.61 34.56 -9.92
N THR A 373 -21.68 35.01 -10.77
CA THR A 373 -20.34 34.45 -10.89
C THR A 373 -19.38 35.52 -11.40
N SER A 374 -18.10 35.44 -11.04
CA SER A 374 -17.08 36.40 -11.43
C SER A 374 -15.82 35.72 -11.96
N ALA A 375 -15.18 36.36 -12.94
CA ALA A 375 -13.91 35.94 -13.49
C ALA A 375 -12.76 36.21 -12.50
N GLU A 376 -11.91 35.20 -12.31
CA GLU A 376 -10.71 35.25 -11.46
C GLU A 376 -9.46 34.90 -12.25
N GLU A 377 -8.33 35.46 -11.84
CA GLU A 377 -7.02 35.19 -12.46
C GLU A 377 -6.38 33.93 -11.86
N VAL A 378 -6.05 32.96 -12.72
CA VAL A 378 -5.35 31.71 -12.39
C VAL A 378 -4.06 31.58 -13.19
N SER A 379 -3.09 30.84 -12.64
CA SER A 379 -1.93 30.37 -13.41
C SER A 379 -2.34 29.34 -14.45
N PHE A 380 -1.58 29.22 -15.54
CA PHE A 380 -1.54 27.98 -16.31
C PHE A 380 -0.76 26.92 -15.52
N ASP A 381 -1.06 25.63 -15.74
CA ASP A 381 -0.29 24.51 -15.18
C ASP A 381 1.20 24.68 -15.59
N TYR A 382 1.43 24.97 -16.87
CA TYR A 382 2.75 25.40 -17.33
C TYR A 382 2.99 26.88 -17.05
N SER A 383 3.39 27.17 -15.81
CA SER A 383 3.61 28.51 -15.23
C SER A 383 4.39 29.54 -16.08
N GLN A 384 5.22 29.15 -17.06
CA GLN A 384 5.87 30.13 -17.96
C GLN A 384 4.90 30.77 -18.97
N PHE A 385 3.73 30.18 -19.22
CA PHE A 385 2.65 30.86 -19.96
C PHE A 385 2.03 32.03 -19.16
N GLY A 386 2.30 32.11 -17.84
CA GLY A 386 1.82 33.18 -16.97
C GLY A 386 0.47 32.87 -16.33
N THR A 387 -0.51 33.73 -16.55
CA THR A 387 -1.87 33.60 -16.01
C THR A 387 -2.95 33.85 -17.06
N TYR A 388 -4.17 33.42 -16.81
CA TYR A 388 -5.37 33.72 -17.59
C TYR A 388 -6.59 33.87 -16.68
N GLN A 389 -7.77 34.20 -17.22
CA GLN A 389 -9.00 34.33 -16.45
C GLN A 389 -9.94 33.14 -16.64
N VAL A 390 -10.51 32.66 -15.54
CA VAL A 390 -11.56 31.62 -15.49
C VAL A 390 -12.77 32.07 -14.69
N LEU A 391 -13.92 31.46 -14.96
CA LEU A 391 -15.08 31.46 -14.06
C LEU A 391 -15.75 30.08 -14.06
N GLY A 392 -16.50 29.80 -13.00
CA GLY A 392 -17.57 28.81 -13.06
C GLY A 392 -18.79 29.42 -13.74
N PHE A 393 -19.43 28.70 -14.66
CA PHE A 393 -20.74 29.09 -15.20
C PHE A 393 -21.64 27.85 -15.30
N MET A 394 -22.70 27.81 -14.50
CA MET A 394 -23.60 26.65 -14.35
C MET A 394 -22.83 25.35 -14.08
N VAL A 395 -22.03 25.31 -13.00
CA VAL A 395 -21.18 24.18 -12.54
C VAL A 395 -19.97 23.82 -13.41
N ASP A 396 -19.76 24.51 -14.53
CA ASP A 396 -18.68 24.23 -15.49
C ASP A 396 -17.55 25.27 -15.42
N ARG A 397 -16.28 24.85 -15.53
CA ARG A 397 -15.12 25.75 -15.73
C ARG A 397 -15.12 26.31 -17.16
N TYR A 398 -15.10 27.63 -17.29
CA TYR A 398 -14.91 28.33 -18.55
C TYR A 398 -13.74 29.31 -18.49
N PHE A 399 -13.09 29.48 -19.63
CA PHE A 399 -12.15 30.55 -19.93
C PHE A 399 -12.91 31.87 -20.17
N ALA A 400 -12.38 32.97 -19.60
CA ALA A 400 -12.97 34.31 -19.66
C ALA A 400 -12.11 35.33 -20.42
N GLY A 401 -10.82 35.02 -20.64
CA GLY A 401 -9.87 35.92 -21.25
C GLY A 401 -8.40 35.66 -20.89
N TYR A 402 -7.50 36.27 -21.65
CA TYR A 402 -6.07 36.38 -21.38
C TYR A 402 -5.77 37.68 -20.60
N THR A 403 -4.72 37.66 -19.78
CA THR A 403 -4.27 38.79 -18.96
C THR A 403 -3.03 39.46 -19.55
N ALA A 404 -2.63 40.60 -18.99
CA ALA A 404 -1.35 41.25 -19.29
C ALA A 404 -0.10 40.45 -18.83
N LYS A 405 -0.29 39.21 -18.34
CA LYS A 405 0.78 38.25 -17.99
C LYS A 405 0.74 37.00 -18.88
N SER A 406 -0.29 36.83 -19.72
CA SER A 406 -0.43 35.69 -20.64
C SER A 406 0.65 35.80 -21.74
N VAL A 407 1.71 35.00 -21.65
CA VAL A 407 2.77 34.99 -22.68
C VAL A 407 2.21 34.53 -24.02
N ILE A 408 1.25 33.59 -24.01
CA ILE A 408 0.64 33.02 -25.22
C ILE A 408 -0.33 33.96 -25.96
N SER A 409 -0.62 35.15 -25.43
CA SER A 409 -1.31 36.24 -26.14
C SER A 409 -0.40 37.45 -26.39
N ASN A 410 0.92 37.24 -26.43
CA ASN A 410 1.93 38.31 -26.52
C ASN A 410 1.84 39.34 -25.38
N MET A 411 1.35 38.92 -24.20
CA MET A 411 1.02 39.77 -23.05
C MET A 411 -0.11 40.79 -23.31
N GLU A 412 -0.88 40.64 -24.38
CA GLU A 412 -2.11 41.40 -24.61
C GLU A 412 -3.29 40.80 -23.84
N SER A 413 -4.10 41.65 -23.22
CA SER A 413 -5.32 41.22 -22.51
C SER A 413 -6.51 41.15 -23.46
N LYS A 414 -6.98 39.94 -23.77
CA LYS A 414 -8.22 39.68 -24.53
C LYS A 414 -9.30 39.18 -23.58
N SER A 415 -10.54 39.65 -23.67
CA SER A 415 -11.60 39.31 -22.70
C SER A 415 -12.83 38.77 -23.41
N THR A 416 -12.85 37.44 -23.61
CA THR A 416 -13.94 36.73 -24.30
C THR A 416 -15.27 36.95 -23.57
N LEU A 417 -15.25 37.00 -22.22
CA LEU A 417 -16.43 37.35 -21.44
C LEU A 417 -16.89 38.81 -21.69
N GLY A 418 -15.94 39.72 -21.93
CA GLY A 418 -16.24 41.10 -22.37
C GLY A 418 -16.87 41.18 -23.76
N THR A 419 -16.53 40.26 -24.67
CA THR A 419 -17.17 40.10 -25.99
C THR A 419 -18.35 39.12 -26.00
N LEU A 420 -18.82 38.72 -24.80
CA LEU A 420 -20.02 37.92 -24.50
C LEU A 420 -19.90 36.41 -24.84
N GLN A 421 -18.70 35.84 -24.67
CA GLN A 421 -18.32 34.48 -25.09
C GLN A 421 -17.55 33.72 -24.00
N LEU A 422 -18.00 32.50 -23.70
CA LEU A 422 -17.37 31.59 -22.75
C LEU A 422 -16.82 30.35 -23.47
N HIS A 423 -15.52 30.12 -23.40
CA HIS A 423 -14.88 28.96 -24.03
C HIS A 423 -14.58 27.89 -22.98
N LYS A 424 -14.73 26.60 -23.31
CA LYS A 424 -14.26 25.53 -22.41
C LYS A 424 -12.74 25.54 -22.36
N VAL A 425 -12.15 25.39 -21.16
CA VAL A 425 -10.76 24.95 -21.04
C VAL A 425 -10.74 23.45 -21.34
N LEU A 426 -9.98 23.06 -22.37
CA LEU A 426 -9.96 21.69 -22.89
C LEU A 426 -8.67 20.93 -22.53
N LEU A 427 -7.56 21.66 -22.43
CA LEU A 427 -6.26 21.20 -21.94
C LEU A 427 -5.59 22.35 -21.17
N ASP A 428 -5.01 22.03 -20.02
CA ASP A 428 -4.04 22.83 -19.26
C ASP A 428 -3.17 21.79 -18.55
N ASP A 429 -1.89 21.71 -18.88
CA ASP A 429 -1.05 20.54 -18.55
C ASP A 429 0.46 20.88 -18.64
N ASP A 430 1.25 20.49 -17.63
CA ASP A 430 2.72 20.69 -17.55
C ASP A 430 3.56 19.40 -17.67
N THR A 431 2.97 18.27 -18.06
CA THR A 431 3.65 16.97 -18.09
C THR A 431 4.67 16.92 -19.23
N LYS A 432 5.93 16.60 -18.90
CA LYS A 432 7.00 16.40 -19.90
C LYS A 432 6.70 15.21 -20.81
N ARG A 433 6.90 15.38 -22.12
CA ARG A 433 6.62 14.38 -23.16
C ARG A 433 7.75 14.34 -24.18
N THR A 434 8.17 13.14 -24.56
CA THR A 434 9.17 12.95 -25.63
C THR A 434 8.46 12.64 -26.95
N LEU A 435 8.44 13.61 -27.86
CA LEU A 435 7.77 13.53 -29.15
C LEU A 435 8.81 13.25 -30.26
N SER A 436 8.94 11.98 -30.65
CA SER A 436 9.86 11.54 -31.71
C SER A 436 9.40 12.01 -33.10
N GLN A 437 10.30 12.01 -34.09
CA GLN A 437 9.93 12.26 -35.48
C GLN A 437 8.78 11.34 -35.95
N GLY A 438 7.80 11.90 -36.66
CA GLY A 438 6.61 11.19 -37.13
C GLY A 438 5.51 11.01 -36.07
N SER A 439 5.78 11.25 -34.79
CA SER A 439 4.79 11.14 -33.71
C SER A 439 3.76 12.28 -33.70
N THR A 440 2.68 12.09 -32.95
CA THR A 440 1.53 12.99 -32.88
C THR A 440 1.08 13.22 -31.45
N LEU A 441 0.97 14.49 -31.06
CA LEU A 441 0.28 14.92 -29.85
C LEU A 441 -1.21 15.09 -30.19
N THR A 442 -2.06 14.19 -29.71
CA THR A 442 -3.52 14.28 -29.92
C THR A 442 -4.11 15.32 -28.99
N LEU A 443 -4.75 16.34 -29.55
CA LEU A 443 -5.43 17.40 -28.80
C LEU A 443 -6.94 17.12 -28.78
N LYS A 444 -7.75 18.03 -28.24
CA LYS A 444 -9.22 17.91 -28.23
C LYS A 444 -9.81 18.50 -29.51
N GLU A 445 -11.09 18.22 -29.78
CA GLU A 445 -11.85 18.74 -30.93
C GLU A 445 -11.22 18.41 -32.30
N GLY A 446 -10.72 17.18 -32.48
CA GLY A 446 -10.16 16.73 -33.77
C GLY A 446 -8.81 17.33 -34.16
N TYR A 447 -8.23 18.18 -33.29
CA TYR A 447 -6.90 18.74 -33.50
C TYR A 447 -5.80 17.71 -33.15
N VAL A 448 -4.74 17.66 -33.96
CA VAL A 448 -3.56 16.80 -33.76
C VAL A 448 -2.31 17.56 -34.18
N LEU A 449 -1.37 17.77 -33.25
CA LEU A 449 -0.07 18.36 -33.56
C LEU A 449 0.92 17.25 -33.93
N LYS A 450 1.40 17.24 -35.18
CA LYS A 450 2.32 16.23 -35.71
C LYS A 450 3.75 16.76 -35.79
N ILE A 451 4.70 15.96 -35.32
CA ILE A 451 6.13 16.17 -35.56
C ILE A 451 6.45 15.67 -36.97
N LYS A 452 6.59 16.56 -37.95
CA LYS A 452 6.95 16.20 -39.33
C LYS A 452 8.42 15.81 -39.44
N ASP A 453 9.30 16.68 -38.97
CA ASP A 453 10.76 16.51 -39.08
C ASP A 453 11.48 17.21 -37.91
N VAL A 454 12.75 16.87 -37.68
CA VAL A 454 13.60 17.49 -36.66
C VAL A 454 14.95 17.81 -37.27
N ASP A 455 15.38 19.06 -37.19
CA ASP A 455 16.57 19.54 -37.89
C ASP A 455 17.85 18.80 -37.47
N ILE A 456 18.65 18.46 -38.49
CA ILE A 456 19.92 17.76 -38.41
C ILE A 456 21.13 18.71 -38.57
N GLY A 457 20.90 20.02 -38.64
CA GLY A 457 21.90 21.07 -38.72
C GLY A 457 22.76 21.26 -37.46
N ALA A 458 23.37 22.43 -37.34
CA ALA A 458 24.25 22.81 -36.24
C ALA A 458 23.70 24.08 -35.57
N GLY A 459 23.01 23.90 -34.43
CA GLY A 459 22.33 24.96 -33.69
C GLY A 459 21.67 24.42 -32.42
N THR A 460 20.65 25.14 -31.92
CA THR A 460 19.82 24.74 -30.76
C THR A 460 18.89 23.55 -31.02
N GLY A 461 18.80 23.10 -32.27
CA GLY A 461 17.81 22.12 -32.74
C GLY A 461 16.47 22.79 -33.01
N GLN A 462 15.85 22.40 -34.12
CA GLN A 462 14.53 22.89 -34.55
C GLN A 462 13.61 21.71 -34.85
N VAL A 463 12.30 21.90 -34.73
CA VAL A 463 11.28 20.90 -35.06
C VAL A 463 10.28 21.49 -36.05
N LEU A 464 10.12 20.83 -37.20
CA LEU A 464 9.05 21.13 -38.15
C LEU A 464 7.78 20.44 -37.65
N ILE A 465 6.80 21.24 -37.28
CA ILE A 465 5.49 20.79 -36.82
C ILE A 465 4.43 21.00 -37.90
N SER A 466 3.27 20.37 -37.68
CA SER A 466 2.06 20.63 -38.45
C SER A 466 0.84 20.37 -37.58
N LEU A 467 -0.06 21.34 -37.51
CA LEU A 467 -1.34 21.19 -36.86
C LEU A 467 -2.35 20.67 -37.88
N LEU A 468 -2.92 19.51 -37.57
CA LEU A 468 -4.02 18.90 -38.32
C LEU A 468 -5.33 19.18 -37.58
N LYS A 469 -6.41 19.43 -38.31
CA LYS A 469 -7.81 19.41 -37.86
C LYS A 469 -8.55 18.36 -38.68
N ASP A 470 -9.09 17.33 -38.03
CA ASP A 470 -9.82 16.23 -38.68
C ASP A 470 -9.03 15.55 -39.82
N GLY A 471 -7.69 15.54 -39.69
CA GLY A 471 -6.75 14.99 -40.67
C GLY A 471 -6.30 15.96 -41.78
N VAL A 472 -6.89 17.15 -41.87
CA VAL A 472 -6.49 18.21 -42.82
C VAL A 472 -5.49 19.14 -42.14
N GLU A 473 -4.40 19.48 -42.83
CA GLU A 473 -3.41 20.44 -42.34
C GLU A 473 -3.99 21.87 -42.35
N VAL A 474 -4.01 22.52 -41.19
CA VAL A 474 -4.51 23.88 -41.00
C VAL A 474 -3.41 24.89 -40.71
N ASP A 475 -2.25 24.44 -40.21
CA ASP A 475 -1.10 25.27 -39.91
C ASP A 475 0.21 24.45 -39.83
N SER A 476 1.37 25.11 -39.97
CA SER A 476 2.70 24.50 -39.90
C SER A 476 3.79 25.53 -39.59
N ASP A 477 4.70 25.20 -38.67
CA ASP A 477 5.75 26.10 -38.20
C ASP A 477 7.05 25.35 -37.86
N VAL A 478 8.14 26.09 -37.63
CA VAL A 478 9.47 25.58 -37.26
C VAL A 478 9.88 26.14 -35.90
N ILE A 479 9.67 25.35 -34.86
CA ILE A 479 9.89 25.76 -33.45
C ILE A 479 11.31 25.40 -33.00
N THR A 480 11.95 26.23 -32.17
CA THR A 480 13.28 25.92 -31.59
C THR A 480 13.18 25.50 -30.11
N GLY A 481 14.26 24.96 -29.55
CA GLY A 481 14.27 24.57 -28.14
C GLY A 481 14.11 25.77 -27.19
N SER A 482 13.21 25.64 -26.21
CA SER A 482 12.70 26.71 -25.32
C SER A 482 11.69 27.69 -25.94
N ASP A 483 11.22 27.48 -27.17
CA ASP A 483 10.10 28.25 -27.75
C ASP A 483 8.74 27.56 -27.54
N SER A 484 7.66 28.27 -27.90
CA SER A 484 6.28 27.76 -27.85
C SER A 484 5.58 27.96 -29.20
N TYR A 485 4.96 26.90 -29.71
CA TYR A 485 3.99 27.00 -30.79
C TYR A 485 2.68 27.59 -30.25
N ILE A 486 2.07 28.53 -30.98
CA ILE A 486 0.80 29.16 -30.64
C ILE A 486 -0.05 29.24 -31.91
N TYR A 487 -1.22 28.59 -31.91
CA TYR A 487 -2.20 28.69 -32.98
C TYR A 487 -3.30 29.68 -32.59
N THR A 488 -3.40 30.77 -33.36
CA THR A 488 -4.46 31.79 -33.22
C THR A 488 -5.54 31.61 -34.28
N LYS A 489 -6.77 32.01 -33.97
CA LYS A 489 -7.92 31.90 -34.88
C LYS A 489 -8.95 33.00 -34.60
N GLU A 490 -9.64 33.47 -35.63
CA GLU A 490 -10.87 34.25 -35.47
C GLU A 490 -11.97 33.33 -34.89
N VAL A 491 -12.47 33.64 -33.69
CA VAL A 491 -13.54 32.87 -33.05
C VAL A 491 -14.63 33.80 -32.53
N GLY A 492 -15.80 33.75 -33.17
CA GLY A 492 -17.01 34.46 -32.74
C GLY A 492 -16.93 35.98 -32.88
N ASN A 493 -16.36 36.64 -31.86
CA ASN A 493 -16.14 38.10 -31.79
C ASN A 493 -14.67 38.45 -31.48
N GLU A 494 -13.80 37.46 -31.34
CA GLU A 494 -12.39 37.62 -30.96
C GLU A 494 -11.48 37.34 -32.16
N ASP A 495 -10.90 38.39 -32.71
CA ASP A 495 -9.88 38.30 -33.76
C ASP A 495 -8.56 37.75 -33.18
N GLU A 496 -7.88 36.88 -33.93
CA GLU A 496 -6.59 36.30 -33.56
C GLU A 496 -6.54 35.73 -32.13
N LEU A 497 -7.59 35.04 -31.67
CA LEU A 497 -7.65 34.42 -30.35
C LEU A 497 -6.69 33.22 -30.30
N PRO A 498 -5.69 33.17 -29.40
CA PRO A 498 -4.92 31.95 -29.16
C PRO A 498 -5.84 30.84 -28.65
N ILE A 499 -5.96 29.73 -29.39
CA ILE A 499 -6.80 28.58 -28.98
C ILE A 499 -6.00 27.32 -28.64
N ILE A 500 -4.77 27.20 -29.12
CA ILE A 500 -3.83 26.10 -28.79
C ILE A 500 -2.44 26.70 -28.54
N ALA A 501 -1.76 26.27 -27.48
CA ALA A 501 -0.35 26.55 -27.25
C ALA A 501 0.41 25.30 -26.79
N VAL A 502 1.61 25.06 -27.32
CA VAL A 502 2.48 23.93 -26.97
C VAL A 502 3.93 24.39 -26.81
N HIS A 503 4.49 24.21 -25.61
CA HIS A 503 5.87 24.58 -25.28
C HIS A 503 6.84 23.40 -25.44
N PHE A 504 8.02 23.66 -25.99
CA PHE A 504 9.09 22.67 -26.15
C PHE A 504 10.32 23.04 -25.31
N ASP A 505 10.55 22.32 -24.20
CA ASP A 505 11.73 22.48 -23.32
C ASP A 505 13.04 22.51 -24.13
N ALA A 506 13.21 21.53 -25.02
CA ALA A 506 14.43 21.28 -25.77
C ALA A 506 14.17 20.39 -27.00
N ILE A 507 15.01 20.53 -28.02
CA ILE A 507 15.05 19.62 -29.18
C ILE A 507 16.28 18.71 -29.03
N PHE A 508 16.07 17.40 -28.89
CA PHE A 508 17.13 16.43 -28.60
C PHE A 508 17.52 15.61 -29.84
N ARG A 509 18.83 15.44 -30.01
CA ARG A 509 19.46 14.66 -31.09
C ARG A 509 20.43 13.63 -30.50
N GLY A 510 20.01 12.38 -30.45
CA GLY A 510 20.85 11.23 -30.14
C GLY A 510 21.39 10.53 -31.40
N ARG A 511 22.09 9.40 -31.18
CA ARG A 511 22.43 8.45 -32.26
C ARG A 511 21.28 7.50 -32.62
N GLU A 512 20.39 7.26 -31.68
CA GLU A 512 19.34 6.22 -31.74
C GLU A 512 17.92 6.80 -31.67
N MET A 513 17.79 8.08 -31.30
CA MET A 513 16.52 8.80 -31.19
C MET A 513 16.73 10.29 -31.48
N THR A 514 15.82 10.88 -32.27
CA THR A 514 15.69 12.32 -32.46
C THR A 514 14.27 12.72 -32.08
N ALA A 515 14.12 13.64 -31.13
CA ALA A 515 12.84 13.95 -30.50
C ALA A 515 12.78 15.37 -29.92
N ALA A 516 11.59 15.97 -29.95
CA ALA A 516 11.29 17.20 -29.24
C ALA A 516 10.77 16.88 -27.82
N MET A 517 11.23 17.61 -26.80
CA MET A 517 10.73 17.48 -25.43
C MET A 517 9.65 18.53 -25.19
N GLY A 518 8.39 18.17 -25.38
CA GLY A 518 7.25 19.02 -25.04
C GLY A 518 7.03 19.06 -23.53
N ARG A 519 6.51 20.18 -23.00
CA ARG A 519 6.06 20.26 -21.59
C ARG A 519 4.67 20.88 -21.46
N GLY A 520 4.57 22.20 -21.66
CA GLY A 520 3.30 22.91 -21.54
C GLY A 520 2.37 22.61 -22.71
N VAL A 521 1.11 22.30 -22.41
CA VAL A 521 0.03 22.17 -23.40
C VAL A 521 -1.21 22.90 -22.89
N PHE A 522 -1.66 23.91 -23.61
CA PHE A 522 -2.92 24.62 -23.35
C PHE A 522 -3.84 24.55 -24.56
N GLN A 523 -5.14 24.36 -24.33
CA GLN A 523 -6.18 24.44 -25.35
C GLN A 523 -7.49 24.96 -24.77
N ILE A 524 -8.13 25.89 -25.48
CA ILE A 524 -9.55 26.23 -25.30
C ILE A 524 -10.37 25.74 -26.48
N SER A 525 -11.68 25.56 -26.25
CA SER A 525 -12.63 25.19 -27.31
C SER A 525 -12.83 26.32 -28.31
N GLU A 526 -12.85 25.97 -29.59
CA GLU A 526 -13.29 26.89 -30.65
C GLU A 526 -14.82 27.03 -30.69
N THR A 527 -15.55 26.21 -29.92
CA THR A 527 -16.98 26.36 -29.66
C THR A 527 -17.18 27.12 -28.34
N PHE A 528 -17.96 28.20 -28.38
CA PHE A 528 -18.23 29.04 -27.21
C PHE A 528 -19.71 29.07 -26.83
N THR A 529 -19.97 29.26 -25.53
CA THR A 529 -21.31 29.62 -25.04
C THR A 529 -21.47 31.13 -25.12
N SER A 530 -22.43 31.60 -25.91
CA SER A 530 -22.87 33.01 -25.90
C SER A 530 -23.59 33.31 -24.58
N VAL A 531 -23.28 34.43 -23.93
CA VAL A 531 -24.03 34.91 -22.76
C VAL A 531 -24.24 36.42 -22.86
N LYS A 532 -25.49 36.83 -23.09
CA LYS A 532 -25.91 38.22 -23.33
C LYS A 532 -27.06 38.61 -22.39
N PRO A 533 -27.21 39.89 -21.98
CA PRO A 533 -28.38 40.35 -21.25
C PRO A 533 -29.69 40.00 -21.97
N GLY A 534 -30.63 39.37 -21.27
CA GLY A 534 -31.87 38.81 -21.82
C GLY A 534 -31.78 37.36 -22.32
N ASP A 535 -30.59 36.76 -22.44
CA ASP A 535 -30.47 35.32 -22.69
C ASP A 535 -31.06 34.53 -21.52
N ARG A 536 -31.68 33.38 -21.81
CA ARG A 536 -32.35 32.53 -20.82
C ARG A 536 -31.78 31.13 -20.75
N PHE A 537 -31.47 30.69 -19.54
CA PHE A 537 -30.99 29.35 -19.22
C PHE A 537 -31.98 28.73 -18.23
N GLY A 538 -32.93 27.95 -18.74
CA GLY A 538 -34.03 27.38 -17.95
C GLY A 538 -34.93 28.45 -17.32
N ALA A 539 -35.05 28.43 -16.00
CA ALA A 539 -35.83 29.38 -15.21
C ALA A 539 -35.14 30.75 -15.06
N MET A 540 -33.84 30.84 -15.30
CA MET A 540 -33.02 32.03 -15.09
C MET A 540 -32.84 32.85 -16.39
N GLU A 541 -32.72 34.16 -16.22
CA GLU A 541 -32.53 35.17 -17.26
C GLU A 541 -31.32 36.03 -16.91
N VAL A 542 -30.46 36.34 -17.88
CA VAL A 542 -29.25 37.14 -17.67
C VAL A 542 -29.63 38.61 -17.50
N GLU A 543 -29.36 39.17 -16.32
CA GLU A 543 -29.63 40.58 -16.00
C GLU A 543 -28.44 41.47 -16.41
N ALA A 544 -27.21 41.00 -16.22
CA ALA A 544 -26.00 41.72 -16.62
C ALA A 544 -24.84 40.79 -17.00
N VAL A 545 -23.99 41.26 -17.91
CA VAL A 545 -22.69 40.66 -18.26
C VAL A 545 -21.65 41.76 -18.32
N THR A 546 -20.48 41.51 -17.76
CA THR A 546 -19.30 42.38 -17.82
C THR A 546 -18.05 41.52 -17.97
N SER A 547 -16.93 42.10 -18.39
CA SER A 547 -15.62 41.42 -18.40
C SER A 547 -15.13 40.90 -17.02
N ARG A 548 -15.88 41.15 -15.94
CA ARG A 548 -15.61 40.63 -14.59
C ARG A 548 -16.60 39.56 -14.12
N GLY A 549 -17.72 39.33 -14.80
CA GLY A 549 -18.75 38.41 -14.28
C GLY A 549 -20.12 38.52 -14.94
N ILE A 550 -21.00 37.62 -14.52
CA ILE A 550 -22.37 37.43 -15.03
C ILE A 550 -23.32 37.48 -13.83
N GLU A 551 -24.44 38.18 -13.99
CA GLU A 551 -25.55 38.21 -13.01
C GLU A 551 -26.84 37.76 -13.68
N MET A 552 -27.58 36.89 -13.00
CA MET A 552 -28.80 36.27 -13.50
C MET A 552 -29.90 36.24 -12.43
N VAL A 553 -31.15 36.20 -12.88
CA VAL A 553 -32.31 36.28 -12.01
C VAL A 553 -33.45 35.39 -12.51
N SER A 554 -34.28 34.88 -11.58
CA SER A 554 -35.48 34.10 -11.91
C SER A 554 -36.46 34.90 -12.77
N ALA A 555 -36.62 34.47 -14.02
CA ALA A 555 -37.48 35.09 -15.02
C ALA A 555 -38.97 35.05 -14.63
N ASN A 556 -39.36 34.08 -13.81
CA ASN A 556 -40.73 33.82 -13.35
C ASN A 556 -40.74 33.42 -11.86
N THR A 557 -41.92 33.37 -11.26
CA THR A 557 -42.11 32.72 -9.94
C THR A 557 -41.93 31.21 -10.08
N LEU A 558 -41.17 30.61 -9.16
CA LEU A 558 -40.86 29.18 -9.15
C LEU A 558 -41.69 28.47 -8.08
N GLY A 559 -42.31 27.32 -8.43
CA GLY A 559 -43.14 26.53 -7.52
C GLY A 559 -42.40 25.30 -6.98
N LEU A 560 -42.34 25.17 -5.66
CA LEU A 560 -41.71 24.08 -4.91
C LEU A 560 -42.77 23.08 -4.42
N SER A 561 -43.45 22.45 -5.38
CA SER A 561 -44.47 21.42 -5.14
C SER A 561 -43.89 20.20 -4.40
N SER A 562 -44.72 19.54 -3.59
CA SER A 562 -44.36 18.33 -2.85
C SER A 562 -43.82 17.24 -3.80
N GLY A 563 -42.64 16.69 -3.51
CA GLY A 563 -42.00 15.61 -4.29
C GLY A 563 -41.45 16.00 -5.67
N ASN A 564 -41.59 17.27 -6.11
CA ASN A 564 -41.16 17.67 -7.44
C ASN A 564 -39.65 17.89 -7.56
N THR A 565 -39.13 17.63 -8.76
CA THR A 565 -37.91 18.27 -9.26
C THR A 565 -38.27 19.59 -9.95
N VAL A 566 -37.45 20.62 -9.77
CA VAL A 566 -37.67 21.96 -10.34
C VAL A 566 -36.39 22.43 -11.04
N GLU A 567 -36.41 22.45 -12.37
CA GLU A 567 -35.29 22.88 -13.21
C GLU A 567 -34.96 24.36 -12.99
N ILE A 568 -33.68 24.70 -12.81
CA ILE A 568 -33.22 26.07 -12.56
C ILE A 568 -32.43 26.60 -13.76
N MET A 569 -31.25 26.03 -14.05
CA MET A 569 -30.37 26.46 -15.16
C MET A 569 -29.30 25.39 -15.44
N GLY A 570 -28.99 25.12 -16.71
CA GLY A 570 -27.98 24.12 -17.08
C GLY A 570 -28.32 22.75 -16.48
N ASN A 571 -27.35 22.14 -15.78
CA ASN A 571 -27.54 20.89 -15.03
C ASN A 571 -28.03 21.11 -13.58
N ILE A 572 -28.40 22.34 -13.17
CA ILE A 572 -28.83 22.67 -11.81
C ILE A 572 -30.35 22.62 -11.69
N SER A 573 -30.83 21.81 -10.74
CA SER A 573 -32.26 21.72 -10.36
C SER A 573 -32.42 21.75 -8.85
N PHE A 574 -33.61 22.12 -8.33
CA PHE A 574 -33.98 21.84 -6.94
C PHE A 574 -34.71 20.50 -6.84
N LYS A 575 -34.37 19.69 -5.83
CA LYS A 575 -35.16 18.53 -5.37
C LYS A 575 -36.03 18.98 -4.21
N VAL A 576 -37.35 18.76 -4.26
CA VAL A 576 -38.28 19.18 -3.21
C VAL A 576 -38.87 17.96 -2.50
N ALA A 577 -38.90 18.01 -1.17
CA ALA A 577 -39.44 16.95 -0.33
C ALA A 577 -40.92 16.65 -0.62
N ASN A 578 -41.29 15.37 -0.62
CA ASN A 578 -42.67 14.94 -0.54
C ASN A 578 -43.17 15.02 0.92
N SER A 579 -43.47 16.23 1.38
CA SER A 579 -43.78 16.53 2.78
C SER A 579 -44.77 17.68 2.89
N GLY A 580 -45.40 17.86 4.05
CA GLY A 580 -46.08 19.12 4.38
C GLY A 580 -45.12 20.32 4.39
N ASP A 581 -43.90 20.10 4.88
CA ASP A 581 -42.86 21.13 5.06
C ASP A 581 -42.11 21.46 3.76
N VAL A 582 -41.63 22.70 3.66
CA VAL A 582 -40.85 23.17 2.51
C VAL A 582 -39.37 22.86 2.72
N ARG A 583 -38.97 21.61 2.46
CA ARG A 583 -37.57 21.16 2.41
C ARG A 583 -37.13 20.95 0.97
N PHE A 584 -35.93 21.42 0.62
CA PHE A 584 -35.34 21.26 -0.70
C PHE A 584 -33.82 21.50 -0.69
N TYR A 585 -33.13 21.04 -1.73
CA TYR A 585 -31.72 21.36 -2.02
C TYR A 585 -31.49 21.52 -3.52
N PRO A 586 -30.47 22.30 -3.96
CA PRO A 586 -29.99 22.23 -5.32
C PRO A 586 -29.22 20.93 -5.53
N PHE A 587 -29.26 20.41 -6.74
CA PHE A 587 -28.46 19.27 -7.16
C PHE A 587 -28.03 19.42 -8.63
N VAL A 588 -27.05 18.61 -9.02
CA VAL A 588 -26.78 18.27 -10.42
C VAL A 588 -26.90 16.78 -10.63
N TYR A 589 -27.35 16.37 -11.82
CA TYR A 589 -27.33 14.97 -12.21
C TYR A 589 -25.96 14.64 -12.81
N VAL A 590 -25.16 13.87 -12.08
CA VAL A 590 -23.82 13.48 -12.50
C VAL A 590 -23.91 12.31 -13.47
N THR A 591 -23.25 12.43 -14.62
CA THR A 591 -23.11 11.34 -15.60
C THR A 591 -21.70 10.75 -15.52
N PRO A 592 -21.48 9.49 -16.00
CA PRO A 592 -20.15 8.89 -16.02
C PRO A 592 -19.12 9.71 -16.80
N ASP A 593 -19.56 10.45 -17.83
CA ASP A 593 -18.69 11.26 -18.67
C ASP A 593 -18.14 12.49 -17.93
N MET A 594 -18.90 13.08 -17.01
CA MET A 594 -18.45 14.20 -16.16
C MET A 594 -17.27 13.82 -15.24
N ILE A 595 -17.15 12.55 -14.86
CA ILE A 595 -16.04 12.01 -14.05
C ILE A 595 -15.05 11.16 -14.87
N SER A 596 -15.22 11.07 -16.19
CA SER A 596 -14.37 10.25 -17.07
C SER A 596 -12.95 10.81 -17.24
N GLY A 597 -12.75 12.10 -16.93
CA GLY A 597 -11.45 12.76 -16.92
C GLY A 597 -10.65 12.59 -15.64
N GLN A 598 -11.24 12.10 -14.54
CA GLN A 598 -10.53 11.94 -13.27
C GLN A 598 -9.65 10.69 -13.28
N LEU A 599 -8.34 10.84 -13.07
CA LEU A 599 -7.47 9.70 -12.73
C LEU A 599 -7.65 9.33 -11.25
N LEU A 600 -7.74 8.04 -10.95
CA LEU A 600 -7.75 7.48 -9.59
C LEU A 600 -6.62 6.44 -9.46
N ILE A 601 -5.85 6.50 -8.37
CA ILE A 601 -4.73 5.58 -8.09
C ILE A 601 -5.14 4.55 -7.04
N ASP A 602 -5.27 3.29 -7.46
CA ASP A 602 -5.23 2.14 -6.58
C ASP A 602 -3.77 1.66 -6.43
N ALA A 603 -3.29 1.66 -5.18
CA ALA A 603 -1.92 1.34 -4.79
C ALA A 603 -1.88 1.14 -3.26
N PRO A 604 -0.92 0.35 -2.72
CA PRO A 604 -0.73 0.23 -1.28
C PRO A 604 -0.28 1.57 -0.68
N SER A 605 -0.73 1.88 0.54
CA SER A 605 -0.30 3.09 1.28
C SER A 605 1.04 2.91 2.01
N LYS A 606 1.57 1.68 2.09
CA LYS A 606 2.80 1.32 2.84
C LYS A 606 3.56 0.24 2.06
N ALA A 607 4.88 0.37 1.93
CA ALA A 607 5.75 -0.60 1.24
C ALA A 607 7.20 -0.51 1.74
N THR A 608 8.07 -1.42 1.29
CA THR A 608 9.51 -1.43 1.60
C THR A 608 10.32 -0.99 0.38
N ALA A 609 11.38 -0.20 0.58
CA ALA A 609 12.37 0.07 -0.45
C ALA A 609 12.97 -1.25 -0.97
N GLY A 610 13.08 -1.43 -2.29
CA GLY A 610 13.42 -2.71 -2.91
C GLY A 610 12.26 -3.69 -3.15
N GLU A 611 11.04 -3.36 -2.71
CA GLU A 611 9.82 -4.14 -2.95
C GLU A 611 9.17 -3.76 -4.30
N ALA A 612 8.43 -4.70 -4.88
CA ALA A 612 7.67 -4.46 -6.12
C ALA A 612 6.18 -4.26 -5.82
N ILE A 613 5.72 -3.01 -5.87
CA ILE A 613 4.31 -2.64 -5.71
C ILE A 613 3.57 -2.72 -7.05
N ASN A 614 2.26 -2.97 -6.98
CA ASN A 614 1.35 -2.77 -8.12
C ASN A 614 0.66 -1.42 -7.95
N VAL A 615 0.63 -0.64 -9.02
CA VAL A 615 -0.09 0.63 -9.14
C VAL A 615 -1.10 0.47 -10.27
N LYS A 616 -2.36 0.83 -10.05
CA LYS A 616 -3.43 0.76 -11.05
C LYS A 616 -4.10 2.12 -11.18
N VAL A 617 -4.24 2.60 -12.42
CA VAL A 617 -4.92 3.85 -12.76
C VAL A 617 -6.25 3.55 -13.43
N THR A 618 -7.30 4.18 -12.93
CA THR A 618 -8.63 4.15 -13.55
C THR A 618 -9.20 5.54 -13.73
N ALA A 619 -10.18 5.68 -14.62
CA ALA A 619 -10.96 6.91 -14.81
C ALA A 619 -12.39 6.55 -15.24
N GLY A 620 -13.39 7.16 -14.61
CA GLY A 620 -14.80 6.74 -14.76
C GLY A 620 -15.04 5.24 -14.49
N GLY A 621 -14.23 4.61 -13.63
CA GLY A 621 -14.24 3.16 -13.36
C GLY A 621 -13.57 2.28 -14.43
N LYS A 622 -13.11 2.83 -15.55
CA LYS A 622 -12.42 2.10 -16.63
C LYS A 622 -10.90 2.14 -16.44
N PRO A 623 -10.13 1.12 -16.86
CA PRO A 623 -8.67 1.17 -16.83
C PRO A 623 -8.11 2.26 -17.76
N VAL A 624 -7.01 2.90 -17.36
CA VAL A 624 -6.35 3.93 -18.17
C VAL A 624 -4.97 3.46 -18.62
N GLU A 625 -4.88 3.03 -19.87
CA GLU A 625 -3.60 2.71 -20.53
C GLU A 625 -2.72 3.96 -20.74
N ALA A 626 -1.40 3.77 -20.71
CA ALA A 626 -0.38 4.78 -21.00
C ALA A 626 -0.44 6.04 -20.11
N ALA A 627 -1.07 5.97 -18.94
CA ALA A 627 -0.93 6.99 -17.90
C ALA A 627 0.49 6.93 -17.32
N PHE A 628 1.14 8.09 -17.22
CA PHE A 628 2.47 8.20 -16.62
C PHE A 628 2.32 8.13 -15.11
N ILE A 629 2.98 7.14 -14.50
CA ILE A 629 3.19 7.06 -13.05
C ILE A 629 4.57 7.62 -12.75
N THR A 630 4.65 8.48 -11.72
CA THR A 630 5.91 8.96 -11.16
C THR A 630 5.97 8.68 -9.66
N ILE A 631 7.14 8.29 -9.16
CA ILE A 631 7.47 8.35 -7.73
C ILE A 631 8.93 8.81 -7.58
N ASN A 632 9.15 9.91 -6.85
CA ASN A 632 10.47 10.54 -6.74
C ASN A 632 11.11 10.85 -8.12
N SER A 633 11.97 9.97 -8.61
CA SER A 633 12.65 10.03 -9.92
C SER A 633 12.24 8.93 -10.89
N ASP A 634 11.59 7.86 -10.40
CA ASP A 634 11.16 6.73 -11.21
C ASP A 634 9.92 7.09 -12.02
N MET A 635 9.89 6.65 -13.28
CA MET A 635 8.82 6.91 -14.22
C MET A 635 8.44 5.64 -14.98
N GLY A 636 7.15 5.37 -15.11
CA GLY A 636 6.62 4.26 -15.89
C GLY A 636 5.27 4.61 -16.52
N GLN A 637 4.78 3.74 -17.39
CA GLN A 637 3.45 3.86 -17.99
C GLN A 637 2.60 2.63 -17.69
N THR A 638 1.30 2.84 -17.48
CA THR A 638 0.33 1.75 -17.31
C THR A 638 0.08 0.98 -18.61
N ASP A 639 -0.18 -0.32 -18.48
CA ASP A 639 -0.58 -1.20 -19.57
C ASP A 639 -2.07 -1.05 -19.96
N SER A 640 -2.53 -1.84 -20.93
CA SER A 640 -3.95 -1.92 -21.34
C SER A 640 -4.94 -2.26 -20.21
N ASN A 641 -4.49 -2.85 -19.10
CA ASN A 641 -5.28 -3.13 -17.89
C ASN A 641 -5.23 -1.99 -16.88
N GLY A 642 -4.64 -0.84 -17.26
CA GLY A 642 -4.42 0.32 -16.39
C GLY A 642 -3.37 0.06 -15.32
N ALA A 643 -2.55 -0.99 -15.41
CA ALA A 643 -1.65 -1.44 -14.36
C ALA A 643 -0.18 -1.17 -14.68
N LEU A 644 0.60 -0.86 -13.66
CA LEU A 644 2.06 -0.79 -13.67
C LEU A 644 2.59 -1.55 -12.45
N LYS A 645 3.52 -2.48 -12.67
CA LYS A 645 4.29 -3.09 -11.59
C LYS A 645 5.61 -2.34 -11.42
N LEU A 646 5.76 -1.63 -10.31
CA LEU A 646 6.85 -0.70 -10.03
C LEU A 646 7.73 -1.26 -8.91
N THR A 647 9.04 -1.36 -9.14
CA THR A 647 9.99 -1.78 -8.10
C THR A 647 10.64 -0.57 -7.48
N LEU A 648 10.38 -0.34 -6.19
CA LEU A 648 10.94 0.77 -5.43
C LEU A 648 12.46 0.62 -5.32
N GLU A 649 13.25 1.68 -5.50
CA GLU A 649 14.71 1.53 -5.37
C GLU A 649 15.10 1.06 -3.95
N LYS A 650 16.12 0.21 -3.84
CA LYS A 650 16.73 -0.14 -2.55
C LYS A 650 17.42 1.06 -1.86
N THR A 651 17.65 2.14 -2.60
CA THR A 651 18.21 3.42 -2.15
C THR A 651 17.18 4.36 -1.53
N MET A 652 15.87 4.08 -1.65
CA MET A 652 14.84 4.89 -1.00
C MET A 652 14.99 4.84 0.53
N LYS A 653 14.96 6.01 1.16
CA LYS A 653 15.04 6.16 2.61
C LYS A 653 13.67 5.91 3.24
N GLY A 654 13.65 5.54 4.51
CA GLY A 654 12.41 5.49 5.27
C GLY A 654 11.75 6.87 5.32
N GLY A 655 10.51 7.00 4.86
CA GLY A 655 9.82 8.29 4.74
C GLY A 655 8.56 8.23 3.88
N THR A 656 7.98 9.41 3.65
CA THR A 656 6.75 9.59 2.88
C THR A 656 7.07 10.06 1.46
N TYR A 657 6.41 9.46 0.47
CA TYR A 657 6.55 9.75 -0.96
C TYR A 657 5.16 9.85 -1.61
N ASN A 658 5.03 10.60 -2.71
CA ASN A 658 3.80 10.64 -3.50
C ASN A 658 3.97 9.80 -4.78
N ILE A 659 3.02 8.90 -5.02
CA ILE A 659 2.77 8.30 -6.34
C ILE A 659 1.87 9.29 -7.08
N THR A 660 2.34 9.86 -8.18
CA THR A 660 1.55 10.77 -9.02
C THR A 660 1.20 10.11 -10.34
N ALA A 661 -0.02 10.31 -10.83
CA ALA A 661 -0.47 9.85 -12.14
C ALA A 661 -0.89 11.04 -13.03
N THR A 662 -0.40 11.07 -14.27
CA THR A 662 -0.82 12.05 -15.29
C THR A 662 -1.10 11.40 -16.65
N LYS A 663 -2.00 11.99 -17.42
CA LYS A 663 -2.26 11.64 -18.83
C LYS A 663 -2.87 12.85 -19.51
N LEU A 664 -2.44 13.15 -20.74
CA LEU A 664 -2.92 14.33 -21.48
C LEU A 664 -4.45 14.34 -21.58
N GLY A 665 -5.07 15.42 -21.15
CA GLY A 665 -6.53 15.58 -21.21
C GLY A 665 -7.31 14.76 -20.19
N TYR A 666 -6.64 14.36 -19.11
CA TYR A 666 -7.20 13.86 -17.84
C TYR A 666 -6.66 14.72 -16.69
N GLN A 667 -7.37 14.78 -15.56
CA GLN A 667 -6.89 15.48 -14.37
C GLN A 667 -5.84 14.64 -13.63
N LYS A 668 -4.71 15.30 -13.31
CA LYS A 668 -3.63 14.81 -12.44
C LYS A 668 -4.18 14.35 -11.10
N THR A 669 -3.54 13.34 -10.52
CA THR A 669 -3.85 12.86 -9.16
C THR A 669 -2.59 12.37 -8.46
N SER A 670 -2.60 12.36 -7.12
CA SER A 670 -1.49 11.89 -6.28
C SER A 670 -2.02 11.07 -5.10
N LYS A 671 -1.24 10.07 -4.68
CA LYS A 671 -1.51 9.22 -3.52
C LYS A 671 -0.26 9.04 -2.67
N GLU A 672 -0.39 9.15 -1.36
CA GLU A 672 0.71 9.01 -0.41
C GLU A 672 1.12 7.53 -0.23
N LEU A 673 2.43 7.28 -0.25
CA LEU A 673 3.08 5.99 0.04
C LEU A 673 4.14 6.19 1.13
N VAL A 674 3.96 5.52 2.27
CA VAL A 674 4.98 5.46 3.32
C VAL A 674 5.93 4.30 3.03
N VAL A 675 7.15 4.63 2.64
CA VAL A 675 8.21 3.66 2.32
C VAL A 675 9.05 3.40 3.57
N GLN A 676 9.29 2.13 3.91
CA GLN A 676 10.28 1.70 4.89
C GLN A 676 11.64 1.51 4.20
N GLY A 677 12.73 1.99 4.82
CA GLY A 677 14.07 1.88 4.21
C GLY A 677 14.54 0.41 4.09
N TYR A 678 15.31 0.11 3.04
CA TYR A 678 15.73 -1.27 2.74
C TYR A 678 16.71 -1.79 3.79
N VAL A 679 16.47 -3.00 4.29
CA VAL A 679 17.28 -3.64 5.33
C VAL A 679 17.90 -4.91 4.75
N GLU A 680 19.16 -4.85 4.29
CA GLU A 680 19.82 -6.05 3.79
C GLU A 680 20.20 -7.00 4.95
N ASN A 681 19.62 -8.20 4.94
CA ASN A 681 19.87 -9.25 5.93
C ASN A 681 20.87 -10.28 5.36
N ARG A 682 22.13 -9.85 5.21
CA ARG A 682 23.24 -10.67 4.71
C ARG A 682 23.98 -11.36 5.87
N LEU A 683 24.31 -12.64 5.70
CA LEU A 683 25.11 -13.39 6.67
C LEU A 683 26.61 -13.04 6.56
N SER A 684 27.36 -13.22 7.65
CA SER A 684 28.83 -13.27 7.66
C SER A 684 29.32 -14.50 8.43
N ILE A 685 30.54 -14.96 8.12
CA ILE A 685 31.19 -16.11 8.79
C ILE A 685 32.45 -15.64 9.54
N GLU A 686 32.46 -15.83 10.84
CA GLU A 686 33.69 -15.85 11.64
C GLU A 686 34.20 -17.29 11.76
N ALA A 687 35.40 -17.54 11.24
CA ALA A 687 36.15 -18.78 11.39
C ALA A 687 37.64 -18.44 11.50
N PRO A 688 38.49 -19.32 12.05
CA PRO A 688 39.94 -19.18 11.91
C PRO A 688 40.34 -19.28 10.44
N VAL A 689 41.33 -18.48 10.01
CA VAL A 689 41.84 -18.50 8.63
C VAL A 689 42.57 -19.81 8.30
N LYS A 690 43.11 -20.48 9.34
CA LYS A 690 43.90 -21.71 9.22
C LYS A 690 43.54 -22.68 10.34
N GLY A 691 43.49 -23.96 10.02
CA GLY A 691 43.32 -25.07 10.97
C GLY A 691 44.32 -26.19 10.74
N ASN A 692 44.34 -27.15 11.67
CA ASN A 692 45.09 -28.40 11.52
C ASN A 692 44.10 -29.53 11.23
N GLN A 693 44.50 -30.48 10.38
CA GLN A 693 43.73 -31.69 10.10
C GLN A 693 43.55 -32.51 11.39
N LEU A 694 42.37 -33.10 11.57
CA LEU A 694 41.86 -33.71 12.82
C LEU A 694 41.76 -32.74 14.01
N GLY A 695 41.90 -31.43 13.79
CA GLY A 695 41.63 -30.38 14.76
C GLY A 695 40.19 -29.87 14.67
N ASN A 696 39.64 -29.43 15.81
CA ASN A 696 38.35 -28.76 15.87
C ASN A 696 38.48 -27.26 15.62
N VAL A 697 37.52 -26.68 14.90
CA VAL A 697 37.33 -25.24 14.73
C VAL A 697 35.90 -24.84 15.07
N THR A 698 35.74 -23.63 15.61
CA THR A 698 34.43 -23.00 15.77
C THR A 698 34.15 -22.10 14.58
N ILE A 699 32.98 -22.27 13.97
CA ILE A 699 32.44 -21.46 12.90
C ILE A 699 31.26 -20.69 13.49
N ARG A 700 31.25 -19.36 13.42
CA ARG A 700 30.12 -18.53 13.83
C ARG A 700 29.46 -17.87 12.63
N VAL A 701 28.14 -17.89 12.59
CA VAL A 701 27.32 -17.23 11.58
C VAL A 701 26.61 -16.04 12.21
N LEU A 702 26.81 -14.85 11.66
CA LEU A 702 26.29 -13.60 12.19
C LEU A 702 25.45 -12.85 11.14
N ASN A 703 24.58 -11.94 11.61
CA ASN A 703 24.00 -10.87 10.80
C ASN A 703 24.14 -9.56 11.59
N LYS A 704 24.85 -8.57 11.03
CA LYS A 704 25.12 -7.28 11.71
C LYS A 704 25.64 -7.49 13.14
N ASP A 705 26.64 -8.36 13.24
CA ASP A 705 27.35 -8.76 14.46
C ASP A 705 26.51 -9.50 15.52
N MET A 706 25.20 -9.67 15.30
CA MET A 706 24.32 -10.53 16.11
C MET A 706 24.43 -12.00 15.70
N PRO A 707 24.41 -12.96 16.65
CA PRO A 707 24.43 -14.39 16.34
C PRO A 707 23.16 -14.86 15.62
N VAL A 708 23.33 -15.76 14.65
CA VAL A 708 22.22 -16.36 13.88
C VAL A 708 22.13 -17.84 14.19
N ALA A 709 21.12 -18.23 14.96
CA ALA A 709 20.84 -19.62 15.32
C ALA A 709 20.10 -20.38 14.21
N GLY A 710 20.35 -21.67 14.06
CA GLY A 710 19.71 -22.53 13.06
C GLY A 710 20.16 -22.30 11.60
N ALA A 711 21.21 -21.50 11.37
CA ALA A 711 21.80 -21.34 10.04
C ALA A 711 22.51 -22.63 9.62
N THR A 712 22.23 -23.12 8.42
CA THR A 712 22.85 -24.33 7.86
C THR A 712 24.25 -23.99 7.35
N VAL A 713 25.24 -24.76 7.81
CA VAL A 713 26.64 -24.62 7.45
C VAL A 713 27.09 -25.83 6.63
N ASN A 714 27.74 -25.57 5.51
CA ASN A 714 28.42 -26.57 4.69
C ASN A 714 29.93 -26.35 4.70
N PHE A 715 30.68 -27.44 4.57
CA PHE A 715 32.11 -27.45 4.30
C PHE A 715 32.29 -28.02 2.89
N ASP A 716 32.82 -27.21 1.98
CA ASP A 716 32.68 -27.37 0.54
C ASP A 716 31.21 -27.66 0.17
N ASN A 717 30.93 -28.79 -0.49
CA ASN A 717 29.59 -29.21 -0.89
C ASN A 717 28.89 -30.15 0.14
N LYS A 718 29.50 -30.40 1.32
CA LYS A 718 29.00 -31.31 2.35
C LYS A 718 28.36 -30.50 3.49
N ALA A 719 27.09 -30.76 3.80
CA ALA A 719 26.46 -30.17 4.99
C ALA A 719 27.13 -30.72 6.27
N ILE A 720 27.52 -29.84 7.19
CA ILE A 720 28.24 -30.21 8.42
C ILE A 720 27.44 -29.92 9.70
N GLY A 721 26.39 -29.09 9.64
CA GLY A 721 25.49 -28.88 10.78
C GLY A 721 24.63 -27.62 10.66
N VAL A 722 24.00 -27.26 11.77
CA VAL A 722 23.32 -25.98 11.97
C VAL A 722 23.91 -25.27 13.19
N THR A 723 23.85 -23.95 13.24
CA THR A 723 24.33 -23.15 14.37
C THR A 723 23.44 -23.22 15.61
N ASP A 724 24.05 -23.11 16.78
CA ASP A 724 23.39 -23.00 18.09
C ASP A 724 22.86 -21.58 18.39
N ASP A 725 22.28 -21.40 19.58
CA ASP A 725 21.75 -20.11 20.07
C ASP A 725 22.82 -18.98 20.16
N ALA A 726 24.10 -19.34 20.24
CA ALA A 726 25.24 -18.41 20.19
C ALA A 726 25.74 -18.18 18.74
N GLY A 727 25.00 -18.65 17.74
CA GLY A 727 25.31 -18.56 16.32
C GLY A 727 26.49 -19.45 15.92
N SER A 728 26.83 -20.47 16.70
CA SER A 728 28.09 -21.22 16.61
C SER A 728 27.90 -22.67 16.18
N LEU A 729 28.87 -23.23 15.46
CA LEU A 729 29.00 -24.65 15.15
C LEU A 729 30.46 -25.07 15.33
N ASN A 730 30.70 -26.15 16.07
CA ASN A 730 32.02 -26.76 16.18
C ASN A 730 32.16 -27.90 15.17
N PHE A 731 33.25 -27.91 14.40
CA PHE A 731 33.49 -28.88 13.33
C PHE A 731 34.94 -29.39 13.36
N MET A 732 35.13 -30.69 13.09
CA MET A 732 36.45 -31.33 13.01
C MET A 732 36.91 -31.35 11.55
N LEU A 733 38.11 -30.86 11.27
CA LEU A 733 38.64 -30.73 9.91
C LEU A 733 39.23 -32.07 9.44
N GLU A 734 38.47 -32.84 8.65
CA GLU A 734 38.84 -34.20 8.22
C GLU A 734 39.97 -34.22 7.18
N ASP A 735 39.92 -33.34 6.19
CA ASP A 735 40.84 -33.29 5.03
C ASP A 735 41.81 -32.09 5.10
N SER A 736 42.91 -32.16 4.33
CA SER A 736 43.92 -31.09 4.24
C SER A 736 43.92 -30.43 2.86
N GLY A 737 43.94 -29.10 2.82
CA GLY A 737 43.76 -28.33 1.59
C GLY A 737 43.30 -26.89 1.85
N ILE A 738 42.81 -26.22 0.82
CA ILE A 738 41.98 -25.01 0.96
C ILE A 738 40.54 -25.45 0.72
N HIS A 739 39.66 -25.13 1.67
CA HIS A 739 38.25 -25.53 1.67
C HIS A 739 37.36 -24.30 1.89
N THR A 740 36.14 -24.32 1.37
CA THR A 740 35.19 -23.20 1.48
C THR A 740 34.05 -23.53 2.45
N ILE A 741 33.91 -22.72 3.50
CA ILE A 741 32.75 -22.77 4.41
C ILE A 741 31.62 -21.95 3.79
N PHE A 742 30.43 -22.52 3.65
CA PHE A 742 29.22 -21.82 3.24
C PHE A 742 28.22 -21.74 4.40
N ALA A 743 27.53 -20.61 4.55
CA ALA A 743 26.45 -20.45 5.53
C ALA A 743 25.18 -19.90 4.86
N SER A 744 24.05 -20.51 5.18
CA SER A 744 22.74 -20.21 4.59
C SER A 744 21.60 -20.33 5.60
N MET A 745 20.58 -19.47 5.45
CA MET A 745 19.36 -19.54 6.26
C MET A 745 18.20 -18.89 5.49
N THR A 746 16.99 -19.47 5.57
CA THR A 746 15.79 -18.90 4.98
C THR A 746 15.53 -17.49 5.50
N GLY A 747 15.34 -16.53 4.58
CA GLY A 747 15.18 -15.11 4.92
C GLY A 747 16.48 -14.29 4.94
N PHE A 748 17.65 -14.90 4.74
CA PHE A 748 18.94 -14.23 4.71
C PHE A 748 19.69 -14.44 3.39
N VAL A 749 20.55 -13.48 3.01
CA VAL A 749 21.49 -13.64 1.89
C VAL A 749 22.68 -14.48 2.38
N SER A 750 22.90 -15.62 1.72
CA SER A 750 23.96 -16.59 2.06
C SER A 750 25.37 -16.06 1.78
N VAL A 751 26.37 -16.68 2.40
CA VAL A 751 27.78 -16.23 2.37
C VAL A 751 28.74 -17.43 2.31
N ALA A 752 29.94 -17.19 1.78
CA ALA A 752 31.02 -18.17 1.66
C ALA A 752 32.36 -17.60 2.17
N ARG A 753 33.25 -18.45 2.70
CA ARG A 753 34.58 -18.05 3.20
C ARG A 753 35.56 -19.23 3.24
N ASP A 754 36.78 -19.03 2.78
CA ASP A 754 37.81 -20.09 2.74
C ASP A 754 38.60 -20.26 4.05
N ILE A 755 39.13 -21.48 4.24
CA ILE A 755 40.02 -21.90 5.34
C ILE A 755 41.14 -22.83 4.81
N GLU A 756 42.38 -22.64 5.28
CA GLU A 756 43.53 -23.53 4.99
C GLU A 756 43.67 -24.60 6.08
N VAL A 757 43.65 -25.89 5.72
CA VAL A 757 43.81 -27.02 6.65
C VAL A 757 45.13 -27.75 6.42
N ARG A 758 45.90 -27.94 7.50
CA ARG A 758 47.31 -28.39 7.48
C ARG A 758 47.51 -29.82 7.97
N VAL A 759 48.42 -30.55 7.31
CA VAL A 759 48.81 -31.94 7.67
C VAL A 759 49.65 -31.98 8.98
N PRO A 760 49.43 -32.95 9.90
CA PRO A 760 50.20 -33.02 11.16
C PRO A 760 51.62 -33.61 11.00
N PHE A 761 52.62 -32.97 11.60
CA PHE A 761 54.05 -33.33 11.52
C PHE A 761 54.73 -33.36 12.91
N ALA A 762 55.91 -33.97 12.99
CA ALA A 762 56.75 -34.02 14.21
C ALA A 762 58.18 -33.63 13.83
N GLU A 763 58.86 -32.89 14.70
CA GLU A 763 60.20 -32.33 14.46
C GLU A 763 60.92 -32.13 15.79
N PHE A 764 62.15 -32.62 15.94
CA PHE A 764 62.85 -32.71 17.22
C PHE A 764 64.09 -31.83 17.26
N GLN A 765 64.31 -31.15 18.38
CA GLN A 765 65.45 -30.27 18.58
C GLN A 765 66.06 -30.46 19.97
N ALA A 766 67.40 -30.55 20.05
CA ALA A 766 68.13 -30.45 21.30
C ALA A 766 68.31 -28.97 21.70
N LEU A 767 68.02 -28.67 22.97
CA LEU A 767 68.04 -27.31 23.52
C LEU A 767 69.37 -26.98 24.22
N ASP A 768 69.95 -27.94 24.93
CA ASP A 768 71.15 -27.77 25.77
C ASP A 768 71.90 -29.11 25.92
N ILE A 769 73.23 -29.06 26.07
CA ILE A 769 74.11 -30.24 26.26
C ILE A 769 75.01 -29.99 27.47
N ARG A 770 74.82 -30.79 28.53
CA ARG A 770 75.52 -30.68 29.82
C ARG A 770 76.50 -31.83 30.00
N VAL A 771 77.77 -31.45 30.11
CA VAL A 771 78.95 -32.28 30.32
C VAL A 771 80.06 -31.36 30.82
N ASN A 772 81.02 -31.89 31.59
CA ASN A 772 82.19 -31.13 32.06
C ASN A 772 83.05 -30.64 30.88
N ASP A 773 83.61 -29.43 30.98
CA ASP A 773 84.41 -28.82 29.90
C ASP A 773 85.79 -29.49 29.72
N VAL A 774 86.26 -30.20 30.75
CA VAL A 774 87.47 -31.04 30.74
C VAL A 774 87.10 -32.44 31.24
N ILE A 775 87.58 -33.47 30.55
CA ILE A 775 87.39 -34.89 30.88
C ILE A 775 88.70 -35.66 30.68
N PHE A 776 88.83 -36.85 31.29
CA PHE A 776 90.06 -37.65 31.19
C PHE A 776 89.89 -38.88 30.30
N SER A 777 90.95 -39.21 29.56
CA SER A 777 90.97 -40.34 28.63
C SER A 777 90.77 -41.68 29.37
N ASN A 778 89.87 -42.52 28.85
CA ASN A 778 89.42 -43.79 29.41
C ASN A 778 88.60 -43.70 30.72
N GLU A 779 88.10 -42.52 31.09
CA GLU A 779 87.08 -42.38 32.13
C GLU A 779 85.65 -42.47 31.53
N LYS A 780 84.66 -42.86 32.35
CA LYS A 780 83.24 -42.82 32.00
C LYS A 780 82.64 -41.45 32.30
N VAL A 781 82.19 -40.78 31.24
CA VAL A 781 81.62 -39.44 31.28
C VAL A 781 80.10 -39.51 31.11
N GLU A 782 79.38 -38.79 31.97
CA GLU A 782 77.95 -38.56 31.83
C GLU A 782 77.69 -37.31 30.96
N ILE A 783 76.80 -37.43 29.97
CA ILE A 783 76.41 -36.37 29.05
C ILE A 783 74.88 -36.29 29.04
N ARG A 784 74.31 -35.16 29.46
CA ARG A 784 72.86 -34.95 29.57
C ARG A 784 72.37 -33.92 28.55
N VAL A 785 71.21 -34.15 27.95
CA VAL A 785 70.66 -33.30 26.87
C VAL A 785 69.17 -33.07 27.08
N ASN A 786 68.72 -31.81 27.01
CA ASN A 786 67.29 -31.47 26.95
C ASN A 786 66.83 -31.47 25.49
N ILE A 787 65.73 -32.18 25.17
CA ILE A 787 65.20 -32.33 23.80
C ILE A 787 63.70 -32.06 23.81
N THR A 788 63.20 -31.40 22.76
CA THR A 788 61.77 -31.10 22.57
C THR A 788 61.29 -31.49 21.17
N ASN A 789 59.99 -31.73 21.03
CA ASN A 789 59.31 -31.92 19.74
C ASN A 789 58.48 -30.67 19.42
N ILE A 790 58.92 -29.87 18.44
CA ILE A 790 58.29 -28.60 18.02
C ILE A 790 57.18 -28.78 16.97
N GLY A 791 56.93 -30.02 16.54
CA GLY A 791 55.84 -30.34 15.61
C GLY A 791 54.46 -30.42 16.28
N THR A 792 53.44 -30.73 15.47
CA THR A 792 52.02 -30.79 15.88
C THR A 792 51.52 -32.17 16.31
N LYS A 793 52.36 -33.23 16.27
CA LYS A 793 52.03 -34.57 16.77
C LYS A 793 53.17 -35.20 17.58
N ALA A 794 52.82 -36.11 18.50
CA ALA A 794 53.79 -36.95 19.19
C ALA A 794 54.50 -37.93 18.24
N ALA A 795 55.76 -38.25 18.53
CA ALA A 795 56.53 -39.27 17.82
C ALA A 795 57.71 -39.78 18.67
N THR A 796 58.39 -40.82 18.18
CA THR A 796 59.61 -41.41 18.77
C THR A 796 60.79 -41.22 17.82
N LEU A 797 61.95 -40.82 18.35
CA LEU A 797 63.18 -40.62 17.57
C LEU A 797 64.38 -41.27 18.26
N PRO A 798 65.28 -41.98 17.54
CA PRO A 798 66.61 -42.32 18.06
C PRO A 798 67.46 -41.06 18.20
N VAL A 799 67.84 -40.75 19.43
CA VAL A 799 68.73 -39.65 19.78
C VAL A 799 70.17 -40.18 19.78
N GLY A 800 70.91 -39.89 18.73
CA GLY A 800 72.33 -40.21 18.62
C GLY A 800 73.22 -39.23 19.38
N LEU A 801 74.19 -39.78 20.13
CA LEU A 801 75.33 -39.06 20.68
C LEU A 801 76.49 -39.13 19.70
N ILE A 802 76.87 -37.99 19.14
CA ILE A 802 77.98 -37.85 18.20
C ILE A 802 79.18 -37.23 18.91
N ILE A 803 80.38 -37.80 18.71
CA ILE A 803 81.64 -37.20 19.13
C ILE A 803 82.55 -37.09 17.90
N ASN A 804 82.95 -35.87 17.59
CA ASN A 804 83.78 -35.49 16.45
C ASN A 804 83.32 -36.14 15.13
N ASN A 805 82.04 -35.89 14.78
CA ASN A 805 81.33 -36.41 13.60
C ASN A 805 81.16 -37.94 13.52
N THR A 806 81.43 -38.69 14.59
CA THR A 806 81.13 -40.14 14.68
C THR A 806 80.04 -40.39 15.73
N GLU A 807 78.95 -41.07 15.39
CA GLU A 807 77.95 -41.51 16.39
C GLU A 807 78.55 -42.62 17.25
N VAL A 808 78.55 -42.43 18.57
CA VAL A 808 79.16 -43.35 19.53
C VAL A 808 78.15 -44.05 20.43
N ASP A 809 76.94 -43.51 20.57
CA ASP A 809 75.84 -44.06 21.37
C ASP A 809 74.49 -43.57 20.85
N SER A 810 73.38 -44.26 21.13
CA SER A 810 72.06 -43.89 20.58
C SER A 810 70.89 -44.41 21.42
N ILE A 811 69.93 -43.54 21.78
CA ILE A 811 68.80 -43.87 22.67
C ILE A 811 67.46 -43.43 22.03
N PRO A 812 66.47 -44.33 21.84
CA PRO A 812 65.14 -43.94 21.35
C PRO A 812 64.31 -43.24 22.43
N VAL A 813 63.72 -42.10 22.09
CA VAL A 813 62.91 -41.27 23.01
C VAL A 813 61.62 -40.82 22.35
N GLU A 814 60.50 -40.97 23.03
CA GLU A 814 59.18 -40.48 22.60
C GLU A 814 58.86 -39.15 23.27
N ILE A 815 58.44 -38.15 22.49
CA ILE A 815 58.14 -36.79 22.98
C ILE A 815 56.86 -36.26 22.30
N ALA A 816 55.91 -35.80 23.11
CA ALA A 816 54.68 -35.18 22.64
C ALA A 816 54.92 -33.77 22.06
N ALA A 817 53.97 -33.27 21.28
CA ALA A 817 54.02 -31.92 20.71
C ALA A 817 54.13 -30.85 21.81
N GLY A 818 55.22 -30.08 21.80
CA GLY A 818 55.53 -29.05 22.81
C GLY A 818 56.09 -29.58 24.14
N GLU A 819 56.30 -30.90 24.29
CA GLU A 819 56.91 -31.50 25.48
C GLU A 819 58.45 -31.39 25.43
N VAL A 820 59.11 -31.38 26.58
CA VAL A 820 60.59 -31.40 26.73
C VAL A 820 61.00 -32.57 27.63
N LYS A 821 62.03 -33.33 27.26
CA LYS A 821 62.60 -34.43 28.07
C LYS A 821 64.12 -34.34 28.20
N ASP A 822 64.64 -34.83 29.32
CA ASP A 822 66.06 -35.07 29.55
C ASP A 822 66.45 -36.46 29.00
N VAL A 823 67.60 -36.52 28.33
CA VAL A 823 68.23 -37.75 27.84
C VAL A 823 69.65 -37.80 28.39
N THR A 824 70.10 -38.94 28.90
CA THR A 824 71.43 -39.09 29.53
C THR A 824 72.20 -40.26 28.95
N PHE A 825 73.39 -39.97 28.43
CA PHE A 825 74.35 -40.95 27.94
C PHE A 825 75.49 -41.13 28.95
N ASN A 826 76.03 -42.34 29.08
CA ASN A 826 77.13 -42.65 29.99
C ASN A 826 78.23 -43.41 29.23
N LYS A 827 79.24 -42.69 28.74
CA LYS A 827 80.18 -43.19 27.74
C LYS A 827 81.63 -43.14 28.22
N GLU A 828 82.36 -44.22 27.99
CA GLU A 828 83.80 -44.31 28.25
C GLU A 828 84.58 -43.65 27.10
N ILE A 829 85.38 -42.63 27.40
CA ILE A 829 85.99 -41.76 26.37
C ILE A 829 87.45 -42.18 26.12
N ALA A 830 87.62 -43.27 25.38
CA ALA A 830 88.92 -43.78 24.93
C ALA A 830 89.50 -42.97 23.74
N LEU A 831 89.70 -41.66 23.93
CA LEU A 831 90.23 -40.74 22.93
C LEU A 831 91.58 -40.14 23.37
N PRO A 832 92.54 -39.90 22.47
CA PRO A 832 93.79 -39.21 22.78
C PRO A 832 93.56 -37.78 23.32
N PRO A 833 94.50 -37.20 24.09
CA PRO A 833 94.36 -35.83 24.59
C PRO A 833 94.18 -34.80 23.46
N GLY A 834 93.21 -33.89 23.61
CA GLY A 834 92.82 -32.92 22.59
C GLY A 834 91.39 -32.41 22.76
N ASN A 835 90.99 -31.44 21.93
CA ASN A 835 89.63 -30.88 21.95
C ASN A 835 88.71 -31.65 20.99
N TYR A 836 87.55 -32.07 21.48
CA TYR A 836 86.54 -32.80 20.71
C TYR A 836 85.17 -32.10 20.80
N THR A 837 84.40 -32.16 19.72
CA THR A 837 83.01 -31.67 19.71
C THR A 837 82.06 -32.82 20.01
N ILE A 838 81.25 -32.67 21.05
CA ILE A 838 80.08 -33.49 21.35
C ILE A 838 78.87 -32.86 20.68
N GLU A 839 78.01 -33.68 20.06
CA GLU A 839 76.85 -33.24 19.30
C GLU A 839 75.65 -34.16 19.51
N VAL A 840 74.46 -33.57 19.67
CA VAL A 840 73.17 -34.26 19.72
C VAL A 840 72.13 -33.42 18.99
N LEU A 841 71.42 -34.01 18.02
CA LEU A 841 70.42 -33.35 17.17
C LEU A 841 70.85 -31.96 16.64
N GLY A 842 72.09 -31.85 16.16
CA GLY A 842 72.67 -30.63 15.58
C GLY A 842 73.18 -29.59 16.60
N GLN A 843 72.82 -29.70 17.88
CA GLN A 843 73.38 -28.87 18.95
C GLN A 843 74.77 -29.39 19.32
N LYS A 844 75.75 -28.49 19.53
CA LYS A 844 77.18 -28.85 19.68
C LYS A 844 77.82 -28.21 20.91
N LYS A 845 78.68 -28.95 21.62
CA LYS A 845 79.55 -28.43 22.69
C LYS A 845 80.98 -28.95 22.53
N LEU A 846 81.98 -28.09 22.76
CA LEU A 846 83.39 -28.48 22.79
C LEU A 846 83.80 -28.94 24.19
N VAL A 847 84.61 -30.00 24.27
CA VAL A 847 85.20 -30.53 25.51
C VAL A 847 86.67 -30.89 25.29
N GLU A 848 87.52 -30.57 26.26
CA GLU A 848 88.95 -30.91 26.27
C GLU A 848 89.17 -32.27 26.94
N VAL A 849 89.57 -33.28 26.17
CA VAL A 849 90.08 -34.55 26.72
C VAL A 849 91.53 -34.34 27.15
N LYS A 850 91.86 -34.68 28.39
CA LYS A 850 93.23 -34.72 28.90
C LYS A 850 93.70 -36.15 29.15
N GLU A 851 95.01 -36.31 29.21
CA GLU A 851 95.62 -37.59 29.59
C GLU A 851 95.29 -37.87 31.06
N GLY A 852 94.70 -39.03 31.34
CA GLY A 852 94.53 -39.49 32.72
C GLY A 852 95.90 -39.81 33.35
N GLU A 853 96.03 -39.74 34.68
CA GLU A 853 97.32 -39.90 35.35
C GLU A 853 98.00 -41.24 34.99
N PHE A 854 99.11 -41.17 34.27
CA PHE A 854 99.81 -42.34 33.74
C PHE A 854 100.50 -43.10 34.89
N ASN A 855 99.94 -44.24 35.29
CA ASN A 855 100.39 -44.97 36.48
C ASN A 855 101.78 -45.61 36.28
N VAL A 856 102.81 -44.94 36.81
CA VAL A 856 104.23 -45.25 36.62
C VAL A 856 104.65 -46.62 37.18
N PHE A 857 103.82 -47.27 38.02
CA PHE A 857 104.16 -48.55 38.66
C PHE A 857 104.18 -49.77 37.73
N LEU A 858 103.70 -49.68 36.48
CA LEU A 858 103.61 -50.84 35.56
C LEU A 858 104.76 -50.97 34.55
N ALA A 859 105.77 -50.09 34.57
CA ALA A 859 106.73 -49.94 33.48
C ALA A 859 108.21 -50.19 33.84
N LEU A 860 108.55 -51.29 34.54
CA LEU A 860 109.92 -51.81 34.60
C LEU A 860 110.00 -53.31 35.00
N GLY A 861 109.74 -54.20 34.02
CA GLY A 861 109.91 -55.66 34.10
C GLY A 861 110.10 -56.24 32.69
N ALA A 862 110.97 -57.24 32.51
CA ALA A 862 111.70 -57.39 31.24
C ALA A 862 111.60 -58.76 30.53
N ILE A 863 111.08 -58.74 29.28
CA ILE A 863 111.29 -59.71 28.15
C ILE A 863 110.84 -61.19 28.43
N ILE A 864 110.78 -62.21 27.54
CA ILE A 864 111.10 -62.45 26.10
C ILE A 864 110.05 -63.41 25.43
N ALA A 865 110.03 -63.42 24.09
CA ALA A 865 109.89 -64.60 23.19
C ALA A 865 108.52 -65.07 22.57
N ILE A 866 108.33 -64.71 21.28
CA ILE A 866 108.08 -65.59 20.10
C ILE A 866 106.81 -66.50 20.02
N GLY A 867 106.06 -66.44 18.89
CA GLY A 867 105.80 -67.72 18.17
C GLY A 867 104.52 -68.10 17.39
N ALA A 868 103.97 -67.27 16.48
CA ALA A 868 103.39 -67.67 15.16
C ALA A 868 102.21 -68.70 14.98
N ILE A 869 101.69 -68.77 13.72
CA ILE A 869 101.04 -69.94 13.03
C ILE A 869 99.57 -70.32 13.40
N VAL A 870 98.70 -70.90 12.53
CA VAL A 870 98.46 -70.77 11.05
C VAL A 870 97.14 -71.47 10.59
N ILE A 871 96.55 -71.01 9.47
CA ILE A 871 95.36 -71.55 8.73
C ILE A 871 94.11 -71.81 9.64
N TYR A 872 93.25 -72.85 9.63
CA TYR A 872 93.16 -74.17 8.95
C TYR A 872 91.70 -74.55 8.55
N LEU A 873 91.40 -74.49 7.23
CA LEU A 873 90.28 -75.12 6.48
C LEU A 873 88.83 -74.69 6.79
N LEU A 874 88.03 -74.27 5.79
CA LEU A 874 87.39 -75.02 4.68
C LEU A 874 86.23 -75.96 5.10
N THR A 875 85.04 -75.58 4.62
CA THR A 875 83.99 -76.41 3.97
C THR A 875 83.65 -77.82 4.51
N ALA A 876 82.34 -78.03 4.72
CA ALA A 876 81.69 -79.27 4.31
C ALA A 876 80.23 -79.05 3.87
N LYS A 877 79.94 -79.49 2.64
CA LYS A 877 78.77 -80.27 2.16
C LYS A 877 77.60 -80.46 3.16
N GLY A 878 76.32 -80.30 2.83
CA GLY A 878 75.68 -80.29 1.51
C GLY A 878 74.86 -81.58 1.25
N LYS A 879 73.52 -81.44 1.23
CA LYS A 879 72.47 -82.46 0.95
C LYS A 879 72.41 -83.72 1.83
N LEU A 880 71.29 -83.89 2.54
CA LEU A 880 70.37 -85.06 2.48
C LEU A 880 69.04 -84.71 3.19
N SER A 881 67.99 -85.54 3.06
CA SER A 881 66.59 -85.15 3.37
C SER A 881 65.69 -86.31 3.81
N LEU A 882 64.76 -86.07 4.76
CA LEU A 882 63.35 -86.52 4.74
C LEU A 882 62.51 -85.82 5.84
N ASP A 883 61.19 -86.06 5.88
CA ASP A 883 60.14 -85.31 6.63
C ASP A 883 60.08 -85.44 8.17
N MET A 884 59.53 -84.41 8.88
CA MET A 884 58.22 -84.48 9.61
C MET A 884 57.81 -83.25 10.49
N PHE A 885 56.51 -82.87 10.43
CA PHE A 885 55.55 -82.37 11.48
C PHE A 885 55.61 -81.02 12.29
N LYS A 886 54.55 -80.17 12.11
CA LYS A 886 53.53 -79.57 13.07
C LYS A 886 53.79 -78.50 14.22
N LYS A 887 52.81 -77.54 14.33
CA LYS A 887 52.21 -76.81 15.52
C LYS A 887 53.02 -75.70 16.27
N GLN A 888 52.50 -74.76 17.13
CA GLN A 888 51.14 -74.34 17.64
C GLN A 888 51.11 -72.88 18.24
N SER A 889 49.96 -72.15 18.16
CA SER A 889 49.38 -71.07 19.05
C SER A 889 50.25 -69.87 19.56
N GLU A 890 49.85 -68.87 20.38
CA GLU A 890 48.61 -68.51 21.16
C GLU A 890 48.47 -66.95 21.43
N GLU A 891 47.70 -66.53 22.46
CA GLU A 891 47.26 -65.17 22.92
C GLU A 891 48.38 -64.25 23.54
N GLY A 892 48.20 -63.05 24.15
CA GLY A 892 47.04 -62.27 24.70
C GLY A 892 47.42 -60.83 25.19
N GLU A 893 46.62 -60.17 26.06
CA GLU A 893 46.58 -58.67 26.24
C GLU A 893 46.39 -58.12 27.71
N ILE A 894 46.39 -56.77 27.89
CA ILE A 894 45.76 -55.91 28.96
C ILE A 894 46.62 -55.33 30.14
N LYS A 895 46.11 -54.25 30.79
CA LYS A 895 46.75 -53.20 31.66
C LYS A 895 46.21 -53.14 33.12
N ASN A 896 46.85 -52.30 33.95
CA ASN A 896 46.32 -51.55 35.14
C ASN A 896 46.71 -50.04 34.98
N SER A 897 46.01 -48.98 35.44
CA SER A 897 45.46 -48.55 36.76
C SER A 897 46.56 -48.07 37.74
N GLU A 898 46.46 -46.98 38.53
CA GLU A 898 45.36 -46.10 39.01
C GLU A 898 45.77 -44.59 39.08
N ILE A 899 44.90 -43.60 38.74
CA ILE A 899 44.08 -42.68 39.60
C ILE A 899 44.83 -41.55 40.36
N TRP A 900 44.34 -40.30 40.29
CA TRP A 900 43.83 -39.47 41.43
C TRP A 900 43.27 -38.11 40.96
N ASP A 901 42.23 -37.60 41.65
CA ASP A 901 41.38 -36.47 41.22
C ASP A 901 41.31 -35.34 42.28
N LYS A 902 40.83 -34.16 41.85
CA LYS A 902 40.69 -32.93 42.65
C LYS A 902 39.70 -33.07 43.80
N LYS A 903 39.93 -32.30 44.89
CA LYS A 903 38.91 -31.34 45.39
C LYS A 903 39.39 -30.31 46.42
N ILE A 904 38.54 -29.27 46.57
CA ILE A 904 38.27 -28.46 47.78
C ILE A 904 39.21 -27.27 48.11
N ILE A 905 38.60 -26.07 48.12
CA ILE A 905 38.96 -24.80 48.81
C ILE A 905 40.26 -24.10 48.32
N LYS A 906 40.28 -22.80 48.02
CA LYS A 906 39.26 -21.73 48.16
C LYS A 906 39.20 -20.83 46.93
#